data_AF-A0A662WSM0-F1
#
_entry.id   AF-A0A662WSM0-F1
#
_cell.length_a   1.000
_cell.length_b   1.000
_cell.length_c   1.000
_cell.angle_alpha   90.00
_cell.angle_beta   90.00
_cell.angle_gamma   90.00
#
_symmetry.space_group_name_H-M   'P 1'
#
loop_
_entity.id
_entity.type
_entity.pdbx_description
1 polymer ?
#
loop_
_entity_poly.entity_id
_entity_poly.type
_entity_poly.pdbx_seq_one_letter_code
_entity_poly.pdbx_strand_id
1 'polypeptide(L)'
;MDDEDMRALAALQEVPQPFAAHVRQRRMAACPHCHEGFGSASLHIHMRRCRALYPSTGDDPDIAEQAPKPPKRKEVPSLADLYVKTQNRECRAGVEKLERALLASQRNVAQLESVREAEATIRARLSLQQHAAQRLERELDAAKAALAVAESENRKLRVQVDSNEPHQLRLEAKVVHSSDQTLREISVIVNYKKGFVNSWYALIWLDPSERHLPIEATDAARTTGARQTMLQRTSGLVRRTIVREEAQLALNRRVLTEVRRFRVGFRSEPTECGVLIRFRVQVQAVLDEMVYDVENCDHECELVRLRRQLATTESSLSESQERESELIQERQQAYDYALKVEQDGREIVSKLDEHLAVVVLELSKKEVYVVHCTSRLKDLEQAKEQLRLTSQLSKELASAQREIRELRRTNDIQYLLKGSSIVAKPSVESRIPPSRGAQALAVATPPPKESSTRETAFAKLPDKLLMNVFAFLDANSVFAISATDRALMGRVNAMFGMAAPVSSANGASKTAANPPLVSSPAKKQLKNRSLSFISTSEKDKLSKVDALVRSLKPDQIKLFHDMSTRVKTLEVRLNAHLAQVQTEKEDVAARLYGAENVRDFLMEKLKDLEDTLATSMTNTAKKDEQAALDREIIGFLDAKTQEYEATLKEYAHQNDGLRVEISHLQEEHASKTTIVQDMVELLTEEKKDLDVQLRSQRKVLVREVKVLRAQNQQLVTEKDHYFTQLKQLKRALQHLDELN
;
A
#
# COMPACT_ATOMS: atom_id res chain seq x y z
N MET A 1 -38.45 10.36 -33.88
CA MET A 1 -36.97 10.49 -33.94
C MET A 1 -36.77 11.96 -33.83
N ASP A 2 -36.60 12.36 -32.59
CA ASP A 2 -36.93 13.69 -32.14
C ASP A 2 -35.66 14.55 -32.21
N ASP A 3 -35.76 15.88 -32.07
CA ASP A 3 -34.60 16.78 -32.22
C ASP A 3 -33.44 16.45 -31.26
N GLU A 4 -33.73 15.70 -30.21
CA GLU A 4 -32.79 15.17 -29.23
C GLU A 4 -32.03 13.94 -29.75
N ASP A 5 -32.69 13.07 -30.53
CA ASP A 5 -32.07 11.93 -31.21
C ASP A 5 -31.14 12.42 -32.34
N MET A 6 -31.54 13.47 -33.05
CA MET A 6 -30.71 14.13 -34.07
C MET A 6 -29.49 14.82 -33.43
N ARG A 7 -29.61 15.35 -32.21
CA ARG A 7 -28.49 15.95 -31.46
C ARG A 7 -27.54 14.88 -30.91
N ALA A 8 -28.07 13.75 -30.44
CA ALA A 8 -27.28 12.61 -29.98
C ALA A 8 -26.51 11.94 -31.14
N LEU A 9 -27.13 11.84 -32.33
CA LEU A 9 -26.45 11.33 -33.52
C LEU A 9 -25.39 12.31 -34.06
N ALA A 10 -25.63 13.62 -33.97
CA ALA A 10 -24.62 14.63 -34.30
C ALA A 10 -23.41 14.59 -33.33
N ALA A 11 -23.64 14.32 -32.04
CA ALA A 11 -22.58 14.17 -31.04
C ALA A 11 -21.73 12.88 -31.24
N LEU A 12 -22.31 11.84 -31.84
CA LEU A 12 -21.60 10.59 -32.16
C LEU A 12 -20.82 10.65 -33.49
N GLN A 13 -21.02 11.70 -34.30
CA GLN A 13 -20.35 11.89 -35.59
C GLN A 13 -19.07 12.75 -35.48
N GLU A 14 -18.78 13.32 -34.31
CA GLU A 14 -17.48 13.90 -33.99
C GLU A 14 -16.47 12.79 -33.65
N VAL A 15 -16.00 12.13 -34.70
CA VAL A 15 -14.86 11.22 -34.66
C VAL A 15 -13.65 11.96 -34.10
N PRO A 16 -13.03 11.50 -32.99
CA PRO A 16 -11.77 12.07 -32.53
C PRO A 16 -10.71 11.83 -33.59
N GLN A 17 -10.22 12.91 -34.20
CA GLN A 17 -9.02 12.84 -35.02
C GLN A 17 -7.88 12.19 -34.22
N PRO A 18 -7.02 11.39 -34.86
CA PRO A 18 -5.96 10.67 -34.18
C PRO A 18 -4.99 11.66 -33.50
N PHE A 19 -4.61 11.32 -32.27
CA PHE A 19 -3.67 11.97 -31.35
C PHE A 19 -2.22 12.10 -31.90
N ALA A 20 -2.04 12.60 -33.13
CA ALA A 20 -0.73 12.75 -33.77
C ALA A 20 -0.24 14.20 -33.86
N ALA A 21 -1.06 15.22 -33.53
CA ALA A 21 -0.73 16.61 -33.84
C ALA A 21 -0.28 17.50 -32.66
N HIS A 22 -0.20 16.98 -31.43
CA HIS A 22 0.17 17.80 -30.24
C HIS A 22 1.50 17.40 -29.60
N VAL A 23 2.46 16.93 -30.40
CA VAL A 23 3.88 17.06 -30.04
C VAL A 23 4.23 18.54 -30.12
N ARG A 24 4.12 19.22 -28.97
CA ARG A 24 4.58 20.59 -28.72
C ARG A 24 5.82 20.88 -29.56
N GLN A 25 5.78 21.95 -30.35
CA GLN A 25 6.96 22.62 -30.92
C GLN A 25 7.96 22.86 -29.78
N ARG A 26 8.87 21.90 -29.57
CA ARG A 26 10.03 22.08 -28.71
C ARG A 26 10.83 23.17 -29.40
N ARG A 27 10.92 24.34 -28.77
CA ARG A 27 11.73 25.47 -29.25
C ARG A 27 13.12 24.95 -29.58
N MET A 28 13.40 24.80 -30.88
CA MET A 28 14.72 24.45 -31.36
C MET A 28 15.58 25.71 -31.31
N ALA A 29 16.68 25.65 -30.59
CA ALA A 29 17.65 26.71 -30.54
C ALA A 29 18.79 26.35 -31.50
N ALA A 30 19.18 27.30 -32.35
CA ALA A 30 20.23 27.09 -33.33
C ALA A 30 21.61 27.21 -32.68
N CYS A 31 22.53 26.33 -33.04
CA CYS A 31 23.94 26.43 -32.64
C CYS A 31 24.55 27.72 -33.21
N PRO A 32 25.21 28.58 -32.41
CA PRO A 32 25.80 29.82 -32.93
C PRO A 32 27.02 29.59 -33.84
N HIS A 33 27.57 28.38 -33.88
CA HIS A 33 28.75 28.05 -34.70
C HIS A 33 28.41 27.39 -36.04
N CYS A 34 27.33 26.61 -36.13
CA CYS A 34 26.90 25.95 -37.39
C CYS A 34 25.45 26.24 -37.81
N HIS A 35 24.70 26.96 -36.99
CA HIS A 35 23.29 27.34 -37.20
C HIS A 35 22.29 26.18 -37.33
N GLU A 36 22.69 24.92 -37.08
CA GLU A 36 21.77 23.79 -37.03
C GLU A 36 20.87 23.85 -35.77
N GLY A 37 19.60 23.47 -35.91
CA GLY A 37 18.59 23.52 -34.85
C GLY A 37 18.66 22.30 -33.93
N PHE A 38 18.84 22.54 -32.63
CA PHE A 38 18.89 21.50 -31.61
C PHE A 38 17.86 21.75 -30.51
N GLY A 39 17.40 20.67 -29.86
CA GLY A 39 16.67 20.79 -28.60
C GLY A 39 17.57 21.34 -27.49
N SER A 40 16.99 21.97 -26.48
CA SER A 40 17.72 22.64 -25.39
C SER A 40 18.79 21.76 -24.72
N ALA A 41 18.52 20.46 -24.52
CA ALA A 41 19.48 19.53 -23.94
C ALA A 41 20.62 19.11 -24.92
N SER A 42 20.32 18.97 -26.22
CA SER A 42 21.30 18.55 -27.21
C SER A 42 22.19 19.70 -27.71
N LEU A 43 21.72 20.95 -27.62
CA LEU A 43 22.47 22.14 -28.01
C LEU A 43 23.79 22.27 -27.24
N HIS A 44 23.78 22.03 -25.93
CA HIS A 44 24.98 22.23 -25.09
C HIS A 44 26.09 21.21 -25.39
N ILE A 45 25.70 19.98 -25.73
CA ILE A 45 26.63 18.91 -26.11
C ILE A 45 27.19 19.20 -27.51
N HIS A 46 26.32 19.59 -28.44
CA HIS A 46 26.74 19.95 -29.79
C HIS A 46 27.66 21.18 -29.80
N MET A 47 27.36 22.25 -29.05
CA MET A 47 28.20 23.45 -28.98
C MET A 47 29.64 23.16 -28.55
N ARG A 48 29.86 22.22 -27.61
CA ARG A 48 31.23 21.83 -27.20
C ARG A 48 31.99 21.13 -28.33
N ARG A 49 31.32 20.26 -29.10
CA ARG A 49 31.92 19.59 -30.26
C ARG A 49 32.12 20.55 -31.43
N CYS A 50 31.13 21.38 -31.73
CA CYS A 50 31.16 22.34 -32.83
C CYS A 50 32.25 23.40 -32.60
N ARG A 51 32.41 23.88 -31.36
CA ARG A 51 33.51 24.79 -30.98
C ARG A 51 34.90 24.18 -31.12
N ALA A 52 35.03 22.85 -30.97
CA ALA A 52 36.30 22.17 -31.18
C ALA A 52 36.66 21.98 -32.66
N LEU A 53 35.67 22.07 -33.56
CA LEU A 53 35.84 21.86 -35.00
C LEU A 53 36.04 23.18 -35.78
N TYR A 54 35.66 24.32 -35.20
CA TYR A 54 36.01 25.63 -35.74
C TYR A 54 37.32 26.10 -35.08
N PRO A 55 38.49 26.01 -35.75
CA PRO A 55 39.70 26.64 -35.27
C PRO A 55 39.42 28.12 -35.08
N SER A 56 39.70 28.64 -33.90
CA SER A 56 39.59 30.06 -33.57
C SER A 56 40.39 30.82 -34.63
N THR A 57 39.72 31.41 -35.61
CA THR A 57 40.33 32.34 -36.55
C THR A 57 40.76 33.54 -35.70
N GLY A 58 42.02 33.50 -35.30
CA GLY A 58 42.64 34.51 -34.48
C GLY A 58 42.82 35.77 -35.29
N ASP A 59 42.02 36.77 -34.94
CA ASP A 59 42.30 38.18 -35.16
C ASP A 59 42.16 38.88 -33.80
N ASP A 60 43.03 38.51 -32.85
CA ASP A 60 43.32 39.32 -31.67
C ASP A 60 44.78 39.81 -31.80
N PRO A 61 44.99 41.03 -32.29
CA PRO A 61 46.32 41.59 -32.49
C PRO A 61 46.81 42.23 -31.19
N ASP A 62 47.07 41.45 -30.13
CA ASP A 62 47.61 42.01 -28.88
C ASP A 62 48.30 40.97 -27.98
N ILE A 63 49.23 40.17 -28.53
CA ILE A 63 50.23 39.50 -27.69
C ILE A 63 51.61 39.62 -28.34
N ALA A 64 52.28 40.72 -28.01
CA ALA A 64 53.68 40.94 -28.28
C ALA A 64 54.57 39.97 -27.46
N GLU A 65 55.43 39.27 -28.20
CA GLU A 65 56.86 39.15 -27.91
C GLU A 65 57.29 38.68 -26.51
N GLN A 66 57.46 37.35 -26.35
CA GLN A 66 58.40 36.80 -25.36
C GLN A 66 59.33 35.77 -25.99
N ALA A 67 60.56 36.20 -26.24
CA ALA A 67 61.69 35.40 -26.63
C ALA A 67 62.14 34.43 -25.50
N PRO A 68 62.70 33.25 -25.84
CA PRO A 68 63.13 32.25 -24.87
C PRO A 68 64.43 32.67 -24.17
N LYS A 69 64.37 32.94 -22.86
CA LYS A 69 65.55 33.22 -22.03
C LYS A 69 66.32 31.94 -21.67
N PRO A 70 67.66 31.98 -21.64
CA PRO A 70 68.51 30.82 -21.37
C PRO A 70 68.46 30.36 -19.90
N PRO A 71 68.72 29.07 -19.62
CA PRO A 71 68.58 28.48 -18.30
C PRO A 71 69.63 29.01 -17.32
N LYS A 72 69.19 29.81 -16.35
CA LYS A 72 70.02 30.24 -15.21
C LYS A 72 70.27 29.06 -14.28
N ARG A 73 71.55 28.82 -13.96
CA ARG A 73 72.02 27.86 -12.94
C ARG A 73 71.29 28.14 -11.62
N LYS A 74 70.60 27.13 -11.09
CA LYS A 74 69.94 27.17 -9.78
C LYS A 74 71.01 27.07 -8.70
N GLU A 75 71.18 28.15 -7.94
CA GLU A 75 71.87 28.11 -6.67
C GLU A 75 71.18 27.11 -5.74
N VAL A 76 71.98 26.29 -5.06
CA VAL A 76 71.51 25.26 -4.14
C VAL A 76 70.85 25.98 -2.95
N PRO A 77 69.55 25.75 -2.69
CA PRO A 77 68.86 26.40 -1.58
C PRO A 77 69.57 26.12 -0.26
N SER A 78 69.71 27.15 0.56
CA SER A 78 70.25 27.04 1.91
C SER A 78 69.47 25.97 2.70
N LEU A 79 70.18 25.26 3.58
CA LEU A 79 69.59 24.21 4.43
C LEU A 79 68.45 24.78 5.31
N ALA A 80 68.52 26.07 5.65
CA ALA A 80 67.44 26.80 6.33
C ALA A 80 66.19 26.95 5.45
N ASP A 81 66.35 27.25 4.16
CA ASP A 81 65.24 27.37 3.21
C ASP A 81 64.54 26.03 2.95
N LEU A 82 65.31 24.94 2.97
CA LEU A 82 64.79 23.58 2.88
C LEU A 82 63.95 23.23 4.10
N TYR A 83 64.43 23.55 5.31
CA TYR A 83 63.70 23.32 6.56
C TYR A 83 62.38 24.10 6.62
N VAL A 84 62.41 25.38 6.26
CA VAL A 84 61.21 26.25 6.18
C VAL A 84 60.24 25.75 5.10
N LYS A 85 60.73 25.23 3.98
CA LYS A 85 59.87 24.62 2.95
C LYS A 85 59.19 23.34 3.43
N THR A 86 59.89 22.47 4.16
CA THR A 86 59.28 21.26 4.74
C THR A 86 58.24 21.62 5.79
N GLN A 87 58.54 22.56 6.69
CA GLN A 87 57.59 23.02 7.70
C GLN A 87 56.35 23.68 7.08
N ASN A 88 56.53 24.48 6.03
CA ASN A 88 55.40 25.06 5.28
C ASN A 88 54.56 24.02 4.53
N ARG A 89 55.16 22.92 4.06
CA ARG A 89 54.43 21.81 3.44
C ARG A 89 53.63 21.03 4.48
N GLU A 90 54.20 20.78 5.65
CA GLU A 90 53.50 20.14 6.76
C GLU A 90 52.33 21.00 7.27
N CYS A 91 52.54 22.31 7.44
CA CYS A 91 51.47 23.25 7.78
C CYS A 91 50.37 23.26 6.71
N ARG A 92 50.72 23.29 5.41
CA ARG A 92 49.72 23.21 4.33
C ARG A 92 48.95 21.90 4.34
N ALA A 93 49.63 20.76 4.49
CA ALA A 93 48.98 19.46 4.57
C ALA A 93 48.04 19.37 5.79
N GLY A 94 48.42 19.98 6.92
CA GLY A 94 47.57 20.13 8.10
C GLY A 94 46.31 20.95 7.82
N VAL A 95 46.45 22.11 7.16
CA VAL A 95 45.33 22.97 6.75
C VAL A 95 44.40 22.24 5.78
N GLU A 96 44.91 21.59 4.74
CA GLU A 96 44.10 20.82 3.78
C GLU A 96 43.37 19.64 4.44
N LYS A 97 43.95 19.05 5.49
CA LYS A 97 43.29 18.00 6.28
C LYS A 97 42.14 18.57 7.11
N LEU A 98 42.33 19.73 7.72
CA LEU A 98 41.29 20.43 8.49
C LEU A 98 40.17 20.93 7.57
N GLU A 99 40.47 21.46 6.39
CA GLU A 99 39.47 21.88 5.39
C GLU A 99 38.63 20.70 4.91
N ARG A 100 39.25 19.55 4.64
CA ARG A 100 38.50 18.32 4.29
C ARG A 100 37.62 17.85 5.44
N ALA A 101 38.10 17.92 6.68
CA ALA A 101 37.30 17.58 7.86
C ALA A 101 36.12 18.56 8.05
N LEU A 102 36.33 19.86 7.83
CA LEU A 102 35.30 20.88 7.89
C LEU A 102 34.23 20.67 6.81
N LEU A 103 34.64 20.41 5.57
CA LEU A 103 33.72 20.10 4.47
C LEU A 103 32.92 18.81 4.74
N ALA A 104 33.56 17.78 5.30
CA ALA A 104 32.86 16.56 5.70
C ALA A 104 31.83 16.85 6.81
N SER A 105 32.21 17.66 7.81
CA SER A 105 31.29 18.08 8.88
C SER A 105 30.12 18.91 8.34
N GLN A 106 30.35 19.83 7.40
CA GLN A 106 29.29 20.60 6.74
C GLN A 106 28.30 19.73 5.97
N ARG A 107 28.79 18.69 5.25
CA ARG A 107 27.91 17.72 4.60
C ARG A 107 27.06 16.94 5.59
N ASN A 108 27.64 16.54 6.72
CA ASN A 108 26.90 15.84 7.78
C ASN A 108 25.83 16.75 8.39
N VAL A 109 26.11 18.04 8.58
CA VAL A 109 25.11 19.02 9.04
C VAL A 109 23.98 19.17 8.02
N ALA A 110 24.29 19.32 6.73
CA ALA A 110 23.27 19.40 5.69
C ALA A 110 22.40 18.14 5.61
N GLN A 111 23.00 16.95 5.81
CA GLN A 111 22.23 15.70 5.91
C GLN A 111 21.31 15.67 7.13
N LEU A 112 21.78 16.14 8.29
CA LEU A 112 20.96 16.21 9.50
C LEU A 112 19.82 17.23 9.36
N GLU A 113 20.04 18.35 8.67
CA GLU A 113 19.01 19.34 8.35
C GLU A 113 17.95 18.75 7.41
N SER A 114 18.37 18.03 6.36
CA SER A 114 17.46 17.31 5.47
C SER A 114 16.62 16.26 6.21
N VAL A 115 17.21 15.51 7.15
CA VAL A 115 16.47 14.56 7.99
C VAL A 115 15.46 15.28 8.90
N ARG A 116 15.82 16.43 9.47
CA ARG A 116 14.89 17.23 10.28
C ARG A 116 13.72 17.78 9.46
N GLU A 117 13.95 18.22 8.24
CA GLU A 117 12.89 18.67 7.32
C GLU A 117 11.96 17.52 6.93
N ALA A 118 12.51 16.33 6.64
CA ALA A 118 11.73 15.13 6.39
C ALA A 118 10.88 14.75 7.62
N GLU A 119 11.46 14.80 8.82
CA GLU A 119 10.74 14.53 10.07
C GLU A 119 9.61 15.55 10.31
N ALA A 120 9.86 16.84 10.08
CA ALA A 120 8.84 17.88 10.18
C ALA A 120 7.67 17.64 9.20
N THR A 121 7.98 17.22 7.98
CA THR A 121 6.98 16.86 6.95
C THR A 121 6.14 15.66 7.39
N ILE A 122 6.78 14.63 7.96
CA ILE A 122 6.08 13.45 8.50
C ILE A 122 5.15 13.84 9.66
N ARG A 123 5.61 14.68 10.60
CA ARG A 123 4.77 15.16 11.71
C ARG A 123 3.57 15.97 11.22
N ALA A 124 3.76 16.83 10.21
CA ALA A 124 2.66 17.59 9.60
C ALA A 124 1.62 16.65 8.95
N ARG A 125 2.07 15.60 8.25
CA ARG A 125 1.19 14.61 7.63
C ARG A 125 0.40 13.80 8.68
N LEU A 126 1.04 13.41 9.77
CA LEU A 126 0.39 12.75 10.91
C LEU A 126 -0.67 13.65 11.56
N SER A 127 -0.37 14.94 11.75
CA SER A 127 -1.34 15.90 12.28
C SER A 127 -2.56 16.06 11.36
N LEU A 128 -2.36 16.12 10.04
CA LEU A 128 -3.45 16.14 9.06
C LEU A 128 -4.29 14.86 9.11
N GLN A 129 -3.66 13.69 9.23
CA GLN A 129 -4.37 12.42 9.40
C GLN A 129 -5.18 12.37 10.69
N GLN A 130 -4.64 12.88 11.80
CA GLN A 130 -5.37 12.99 13.07
C GLN A 130 -6.59 13.91 12.95
N HIS A 131 -6.45 15.06 12.28
CA HIS A 131 -7.59 15.94 12.03
C HIS A 131 -8.65 15.30 11.14
N ALA A 132 -8.25 14.56 10.10
CA ALA A 132 -9.17 13.82 9.26
C ALA A 132 -9.91 12.72 10.05
N ALA A 133 -9.21 11.97 10.89
CA ALA A 133 -9.81 10.95 11.76
C ALA A 133 -10.83 11.56 12.74
N GLN A 134 -10.48 12.67 13.41
CA GLN A 134 -11.42 13.38 14.29
C GLN A 134 -12.65 13.90 13.55
N ARG A 135 -12.49 14.33 12.29
CA ARG A 135 -13.62 14.78 11.47
C ARG A 135 -14.56 13.62 11.14
N LEU A 136 -14.00 12.48 10.70
CA LEU A 136 -14.78 11.27 10.41
C LEU A 136 -15.49 10.75 11.67
N GLU A 137 -14.85 10.83 12.84
CA GLU A 137 -15.47 10.45 14.11
C GLU A 137 -16.68 11.34 14.45
N ARG A 138 -16.58 12.66 14.24
CA ARG A 138 -17.73 13.58 14.40
C ARG A 138 -18.84 13.33 13.39
N GLU A 139 -18.49 13.03 12.14
CA GLU A 139 -19.48 12.70 11.10
C GLU A 139 -20.19 11.37 11.42
N LEU A 140 -19.46 10.38 11.95
CA LEU A 140 -20.02 9.12 12.42
C LEU A 140 -20.97 9.32 13.62
N ASP A 141 -20.59 10.15 14.59
CA ASP A 141 -21.44 10.44 15.74
C ASP A 141 -22.68 11.26 15.36
N ALA A 142 -22.55 12.19 14.40
CA ALA A 142 -23.70 12.90 13.83
C ALA A 142 -24.65 11.94 13.11
N ALA A 143 -24.13 10.99 12.32
CA ALA A 143 -24.93 9.97 11.65
C ALA A 143 -25.64 9.03 12.65
N LYS A 144 -24.96 8.61 13.73
CA LYS A 144 -25.57 7.83 14.81
C LYS A 144 -26.70 8.60 15.50
N ALA A 145 -26.51 9.89 15.76
CA ALA A 145 -27.55 10.73 16.35
C ALA A 145 -28.76 10.88 15.42
N ALA A 146 -28.53 11.11 14.12
CA ALA A 146 -29.60 11.16 13.12
C ALA A 146 -30.37 9.83 13.01
N LEU A 147 -29.66 8.70 13.04
CA LEU A 147 -30.28 7.38 13.06
C LEU A 147 -31.14 7.17 14.31
N ALA A 148 -30.64 7.55 15.49
CA ALA A 148 -31.41 7.44 16.73
C ALA A 148 -32.69 8.30 16.72
N VAL A 149 -32.65 9.49 16.11
CA VAL A 149 -33.84 10.33 15.90
C VAL A 149 -34.82 9.62 14.95
N ALA A 150 -34.35 9.13 13.80
CA ALA A 150 -35.18 8.41 12.84
C ALA A 150 -35.81 7.14 13.43
N GLU A 151 -35.07 6.37 14.23
CA GLU A 151 -35.61 5.22 14.96
C GLU A 151 -36.70 5.63 15.96
N SER A 152 -36.53 6.75 16.66
CA SER A 152 -37.53 7.27 17.59
C SER A 152 -38.82 7.69 16.88
N GLU A 153 -38.71 8.28 15.70
CA GLU A 153 -39.86 8.64 14.85
C GLU A 153 -40.54 7.40 14.30
N ASN A 154 -39.79 6.41 13.85
CA ASN A 154 -40.33 5.14 13.36
C ASN A 154 -41.08 4.40 14.47
N ARG A 155 -40.57 4.42 15.71
CA ARG A 155 -41.31 3.92 16.89
C ARG A 155 -42.61 4.67 17.13
N LYS A 156 -42.64 6.01 17.00
CA LYS A 156 -43.87 6.80 17.12
C LYS A 156 -44.88 6.44 16.03
N LEU A 157 -44.42 6.29 14.79
CA LEU A 157 -45.27 5.88 13.67
C LEU A 157 -45.85 4.49 13.88
N ARG A 158 -45.05 3.52 14.37
CA ARG A 158 -45.56 2.19 14.74
C ARG A 158 -46.65 2.26 15.80
N VAL A 159 -46.43 3.02 16.87
CA VAL A 159 -47.45 3.21 17.91
C VAL A 159 -48.72 3.87 17.35
N GLN A 160 -48.59 4.80 16.40
CA GLN A 160 -49.75 5.40 15.72
C GLN A 160 -50.50 4.37 14.87
N VAL A 161 -49.77 3.55 14.09
CA VAL A 161 -50.37 2.46 13.30
C VAL A 161 -51.11 1.50 14.21
N ASP A 162 -50.48 1.02 15.29
CA ASP A 162 -51.10 0.10 16.26
C ASP A 162 -52.33 0.74 16.94
N SER A 163 -52.31 2.06 17.18
CA SER A 163 -53.46 2.77 17.75
C SER A 163 -54.63 2.96 16.76
N ASN A 164 -54.31 3.02 15.46
CA ASN A 164 -55.29 3.21 14.39
C ASN A 164 -55.86 1.87 13.89
N GLU A 165 -55.13 0.77 14.02
CA GLU A 165 -55.58 -0.58 13.68
C GLU A 165 -56.96 -0.94 14.26
N PRO A 166 -57.30 -0.71 15.55
CA PRO A 166 -58.63 -1.00 16.07
C PRO A 166 -59.71 -0.09 15.46
N HIS A 167 -59.38 1.15 15.08
CA HIS A 167 -60.31 2.03 14.38
C HIS A 167 -60.57 1.53 12.96
N GLN A 168 -59.54 1.06 12.26
CA GLN A 168 -59.66 0.43 10.95
C GLN A 168 -60.49 -0.85 11.03
N LEU A 169 -60.18 -1.78 11.94
CA LEU A 169 -60.96 -3.00 12.16
C LEU A 169 -62.43 -2.70 12.50
N ARG A 170 -62.70 -1.62 13.23
CA ARG A 170 -64.07 -1.18 13.53
C ARG A 170 -64.80 -0.63 12.31
N LEU A 171 -64.11 0.06 11.41
CA LEU A 171 -64.67 0.52 10.14
C LEU A 171 -64.94 -0.67 9.21
N GLU A 172 -63.98 -1.58 9.08
CA GLU A 172 -64.14 -2.82 8.32
C GLU A 172 -65.31 -3.65 8.84
N ALA A 173 -65.43 -3.82 10.16
CA ALA A 173 -66.57 -4.51 10.78
C ALA A 173 -67.91 -3.83 10.49
N LYS A 174 -67.96 -2.49 10.44
CA LYS A 174 -69.19 -1.75 10.05
C LYS A 174 -69.53 -1.95 8.58
N VAL A 175 -68.54 -1.97 7.69
CA VAL A 175 -68.74 -2.23 6.26
C VAL A 175 -69.27 -3.64 6.08
N VAL A 176 -68.65 -4.65 6.71
CA VAL A 176 -69.13 -6.03 6.67
C VAL A 176 -70.54 -6.16 7.23
N HIS A 177 -70.84 -5.52 8.36
CA HIS A 177 -72.18 -5.55 8.94
C HIS A 177 -73.24 -4.89 8.02
N SER A 178 -72.89 -3.77 7.39
CA SER A 178 -73.75 -3.09 6.42
C SER A 178 -73.99 -3.96 5.18
N SER A 179 -72.96 -4.62 4.67
CA SER A 179 -73.06 -5.56 3.54
C SER A 179 -73.89 -6.80 3.89
N ASP A 180 -73.72 -7.35 5.08
CA ASP A 180 -74.54 -8.46 5.56
C ASP A 180 -76.01 -8.06 5.73
N GLN A 181 -76.27 -6.83 6.19
CA GLN A 181 -77.62 -6.31 6.34
C GLN A 181 -78.29 -6.15 4.97
N THR A 182 -77.61 -5.58 3.98
CA THR A 182 -78.15 -5.45 2.61
C THR A 182 -78.36 -6.83 1.97
N LEU A 183 -77.44 -7.78 2.16
CA LEU A 183 -77.62 -9.15 1.68
C LEU A 183 -78.81 -9.86 2.35
N ARG A 184 -79.07 -9.63 3.64
CA ARG A 184 -80.27 -10.16 4.31
C ARG A 184 -81.55 -9.52 3.76
N GLU A 185 -81.57 -8.20 3.56
CA GLU A 185 -82.71 -7.50 2.97
C GLU A 185 -83.01 -8.01 1.55
N ILE A 186 -81.98 -8.21 0.74
CA ILE A 186 -82.10 -8.81 -0.60
C ILE A 186 -82.63 -10.25 -0.50
N SER A 187 -82.10 -11.06 0.43
CA SER A 187 -82.55 -12.44 0.64
C SER A 187 -84.02 -12.53 1.06
N VAL A 188 -84.48 -11.61 1.93
CA VAL A 188 -85.90 -11.51 2.31
C VAL A 188 -86.76 -11.17 1.09
N ILE A 189 -86.34 -10.21 0.26
CA ILE A 189 -87.06 -9.84 -0.97
C ILE A 189 -87.12 -11.01 -1.97
N VAL A 190 -86.01 -11.72 -2.16
CA VAL A 190 -85.93 -12.89 -3.05
C VAL A 190 -86.81 -14.02 -2.54
N ASN A 191 -86.79 -14.32 -1.25
CA ASN A 191 -87.65 -15.35 -0.65
C ASN A 191 -89.13 -14.97 -0.69
N TYR A 192 -89.47 -13.69 -0.50
CA TYR A 192 -90.85 -13.21 -0.64
C TYR A 192 -91.36 -13.35 -2.09
N LYS A 193 -90.51 -13.02 -3.08
CA LYS A 193 -90.83 -13.25 -4.49
C LYS A 193 -90.94 -14.74 -4.82
N LYS A 194 -90.04 -15.58 -4.31
CA LYS A 194 -90.06 -17.04 -4.53
C LYS A 194 -91.31 -17.68 -3.91
N GLY A 195 -91.70 -17.26 -2.71
CA GLY A 195 -92.95 -17.67 -2.06
C GLY A 195 -94.20 -17.20 -2.82
N PHE A 196 -94.19 -15.97 -3.32
CA PHE A 196 -95.27 -15.45 -4.16
C PHE A 196 -95.40 -16.22 -5.47
N VAL A 197 -94.28 -16.49 -6.17
CA VAL A 197 -94.25 -17.26 -7.42
C VAL A 197 -94.70 -18.71 -7.17
N ASN A 198 -94.23 -19.36 -6.12
CA ASN A 198 -94.64 -20.73 -5.80
C ASN A 198 -96.12 -20.83 -5.40
N SER A 199 -96.63 -19.84 -4.64
CA SER A 199 -98.05 -19.78 -4.29
C SER A 199 -98.93 -19.46 -5.51
N TRP A 200 -98.42 -18.67 -6.46
CA TRP A 200 -99.10 -18.38 -7.72
C TRP A 200 -99.11 -19.57 -8.68
N TYR A 201 -98.01 -20.32 -8.78
CA TYR A 201 -97.95 -21.58 -9.53
C TYR A 201 -98.86 -22.65 -8.93
N ALA A 202 -98.96 -22.75 -7.60
CA ALA A 202 -99.91 -23.67 -6.94
C ALA A 202 -101.37 -23.32 -7.23
N LEU A 203 -101.71 -22.03 -7.40
CA LEU A 203 -103.07 -21.59 -7.76
C LEU A 203 -103.41 -21.78 -9.24
N ILE A 204 -102.42 -21.90 -10.12
CA ILE A 204 -102.62 -22.04 -11.57
C ILE A 204 -102.62 -23.53 -12.00
N TRP A 205 -102.05 -24.43 -11.20
CA TRP A 205 -101.91 -25.86 -11.51
C TRP A 205 -102.77 -26.81 -10.66
N LEU A 206 -103.75 -26.30 -9.92
CA LEU A 206 -104.75 -27.14 -9.27
C LEU A 206 -105.94 -27.38 -10.22
N ASP A 207 -106.00 -28.61 -10.71
CA ASP A 207 -107.07 -29.19 -11.52
C ASP A 207 -108.45 -29.00 -10.85
N PRO A 208 -109.49 -28.48 -11.54
CA PRO A 208 -110.81 -28.20 -10.96
C PRO A 208 -111.65 -29.41 -10.51
N SER A 209 -111.13 -30.64 -10.63
CA SER A 209 -111.97 -31.84 -10.68
C SER A 209 -112.15 -32.61 -9.36
N GLU A 210 -111.46 -32.26 -8.28
CA GLU A 210 -111.58 -32.98 -6.99
C GLU A 210 -112.16 -32.09 -5.89
N ARG A 211 -113.48 -31.90 -5.94
CA ARG A 211 -114.30 -31.50 -4.79
C ARG A 211 -115.29 -32.62 -4.47
N HIS A 212 -114.90 -33.57 -3.64
CA HIS A 212 -115.86 -34.32 -2.82
C HIS A 212 -115.27 -34.68 -1.45
N LEU A 213 -115.97 -34.17 -0.43
CA LEU A 213 -116.02 -34.50 1.01
C LEU A 213 -115.85 -36.00 1.34
N PRO A 214 -115.46 -36.44 2.58
CA PRO A 214 -116.20 -36.10 3.80
C PRO A 214 -115.44 -35.99 5.14
N ILE A 215 -116.24 -35.51 6.09
CA ILE A 215 -116.08 -35.35 7.54
C ILE A 215 -115.76 -36.69 8.22
N GLU A 216 -114.76 -36.71 9.11
CA GLU A 216 -114.83 -37.52 10.33
C GLU A 216 -114.21 -36.77 11.53
N ALA A 217 -114.91 -36.91 12.65
CA ALA A 217 -114.64 -36.28 13.92
C ALA A 217 -113.72 -37.16 14.78
N THR A 218 -112.85 -36.56 15.59
CA THR A 218 -112.57 -37.07 16.94
C THR A 218 -112.08 -35.96 17.87
N ASP A 219 -112.52 -36.13 19.11
CA ASP A 219 -112.48 -35.25 20.28
C ASP A 219 -111.13 -34.63 20.68
N ALA A 220 -111.14 -33.32 20.92
CA ALA A 220 -110.32 -32.67 21.93
C ALA A 220 -110.98 -31.37 22.41
N ALA A 221 -112.08 -31.51 23.14
CA ALA A 221 -112.71 -30.42 23.86
C ALA A 221 -111.94 -30.13 25.16
N ARG A 222 -111.39 -28.92 25.27
CA ARG A 222 -111.52 -27.97 26.42
C ARG A 222 -110.38 -26.95 26.40
N THR A 223 -110.61 -25.82 25.70
CA THR A 223 -110.13 -24.45 26.02
C THR A 223 -110.37 -23.50 24.84
N THR A 224 -111.60 -23.46 24.30
CA THR A 224 -111.92 -22.70 23.07
C THR A 224 -113.09 -21.72 23.22
N GLY A 225 -113.53 -21.40 24.45
CA GLY A 225 -114.55 -20.36 24.67
C GLY A 225 -114.04 -18.91 24.57
N ALA A 226 -112.77 -18.66 24.90
CA ALA A 226 -112.16 -17.32 24.84
C ALA A 226 -111.47 -17.01 23.49
N ARG A 227 -111.17 -18.04 22.69
CA ARG A 227 -110.56 -17.87 21.36
C ARG A 227 -111.59 -17.53 20.27
N GLN A 228 -112.84 -17.95 20.40
CA GLN A 228 -113.85 -17.77 19.35
C GLN A 228 -114.43 -16.34 19.30
N THR A 229 -114.53 -15.65 20.44
CA THR A 229 -114.93 -14.24 20.51
C THR A 229 -113.78 -13.29 20.12
N MET A 230 -112.53 -13.66 20.42
CA MET A 230 -111.35 -12.95 19.92
C MET A 230 -111.22 -13.10 18.41
N LEU A 231 -111.45 -14.31 17.86
CA LEU A 231 -111.43 -14.57 16.42
C LEU A 231 -112.56 -13.88 15.65
N GLN A 232 -113.76 -13.70 16.23
CA GLN A 232 -114.81 -12.90 15.59
C GLN A 232 -114.52 -11.40 15.61
N ARG A 233 -113.90 -10.88 16.68
CA ARG A 233 -113.50 -9.46 16.75
C ARG A 233 -112.28 -9.16 15.86
N THR A 234 -111.31 -10.06 15.77
CA THR A 234 -110.18 -9.91 14.82
C THR A 234 -110.61 -10.17 13.39
N SER A 235 -111.53 -11.10 13.12
CA SER A 235 -112.12 -11.30 11.78
C SER A 235 -112.88 -10.06 11.29
N GLY A 236 -113.65 -9.39 12.15
CA GLY A 236 -114.33 -8.14 11.79
C GLY A 236 -113.37 -6.94 11.63
N LEU A 237 -112.23 -6.94 12.33
CA LEU A 237 -111.19 -5.92 12.13
C LEU A 237 -110.44 -6.19 10.83
N VAL A 238 -109.98 -7.43 10.62
CA VAL A 238 -109.28 -7.89 9.42
C VAL A 238 -110.15 -7.74 8.17
N ARG A 239 -111.45 -8.04 8.21
CA ARG A 239 -112.36 -7.76 7.07
C ARG A 239 -112.49 -6.26 6.77
N ARG A 240 -112.50 -5.41 7.79
CA ARG A 240 -112.52 -3.94 7.59
C ARG A 240 -111.17 -3.42 7.09
N THR A 241 -110.06 -4.00 7.52
CA THR A 241 -108.72 -3.67 7.01
C THR A 241 -108.55 -4.17 5.58
N ILE A 242 -109.02 -5.36 5.25
CA ILE A 242 -109.03 -5.91 3.88
C ILE A 242 -109.91 -5.06 2.98
N VAL A 243 -111.14 -4.68 3.38
CA VAL A 243 -111.99 -3.79 2.56
C VAL A 243 -111.35 -2.40 2.39
N ARG A 244 -110.61 -1.91 3.39
CA ARG A 244 -109.89 -0.63 3.31
C ARG A 244 -108.66 -0.72 2.42
N GLU A 245 -107.90 -1.82 2.51
CA GLU A 245 -106.75 -2.10 1.65
C GLU A 245 -107.16 -2.47 0.22
N GLU A 246 -108.29 -3.14 0.02
CA GLU A 246 -108.89 -3.39 -1.29
C GLU A 246 -109.44 -2.11 -1.91
N ALA A 247 -110.03 -1.20 -1.12
CA ALA A 247 -110.40 0.14 -1.58
C ALA A 247 -109.16 0.98 -1.91
N GLN A 248 -108.07 0.85 -1.14
CA GLN A 248 -106.82 1.54 -1.39
C GLN A 248 -106.03 0.92 -2.55
N LEU A 249 -106.12 -0.40 -2.76
CA LEU A 249 -105.62 -1.10 -3.93
C LEU A 249 -106.48 -0.81 -5.16
N ALA A 250 -107.80 -0.60 -5.02
CA ALA A 250 -108.67 -0.14 -6.08
C ALA A 250 -108.35 1.32 -6.45
N LEU A 251 -108.06 2.17 -5.46
CA LEU A 251 -107.58 3.54 -5.68
C LEU A 251 -106.19 3.54 -6.33
N ASN A 252 -105.25 2.73 -5.84
CA ASN A 252 -103.91 2.59 -6.43
C ASN A 252 -103.97 1.93 -7.81
N ARG A 253 -104.91 1.01 -8.08
CA ARG A 253 -105.19 0.49 -9.42
C ARG A 253 -105.84 1.54 -10.30
N ARG A 254 -106.69 2.42 -9.77
CA ARG A 254 -107.24 3.58 -10.49
C ARG A 254 -106.15 4.60 -10.82
N VAL A 255 -105.28 4.91 -9.88
CA VAL A 255 -104.11 5.78 -10.09
C VAL A 255 -103.11 5.12 -11.03
N LEU A 256 -102.87 3.81 -10.95
CA LEU A 256 -102.01 3.10 -11.92
C LEU A 256 -102.67 2.91 -13.28
N THR A 257 -104.00 2.82 -13.37
CA THR A 257 -104.74 2.80 -14.65
C THR A 257 -104.95 4.20 -15.21
N GLU A 258 -104.94 5.26 -14.40
CA GLU A 258 -104.89 6.65 -14.82
C GLU A 258 -103.47 7.06 -15.19
N VAL A 259 -102.43 6.62 -14.48
CA VAL A 259 -101.02 6.78 -14.85
C VAL A 259 -100.71 5.92 -16.07
N ARG A 260 -101.29 4.71 -16.20
CA ARG A 260 -101.25 3.95 -17.46
C ARG A 260 -102.12 4.57 -18.55
N ARG A 261 -103.27 5.20 -18.27
CA ARG A 261 -104.03 5.97 -19.27
C ARG A 261 -103.35 7.28 -19.63
N PHE A 262 -102.57 7.89 -18.76
CA PHE A 262 -101.70 9.02 -19.09
C PHE A 262 -100.48 8.55 -19.87
N ARG A 263 -100.03 7.30 -19.66
CA ARG A 263 -98.94 6.66 -20.41
C ARG A 263 -99.39 6.00 -21.73
N VAL A 264 -100.68 5.72 -21.90
CA VAL A 264 -101.27 5.01 -23.06
C VAL A 264 -102.29 5.87 -23.83
N GLY A 265 -102.78 6.95 -23.24
CA GLY A 265 -103.68 7.96 -23.84
C GLY A 265 -102.95 9.09 -24.56
N PHE A 266 -101.67 8.90 -24.89
CA PHE A 266 -101.02 9.58 -26.01
C PHE A 266 -100.83 8.56 -27.15
N ARG A 267 -101.95 8.04 -27.64
CA ARG A 267 -102.06 7.32 -28.92
C ARG A 267 -103.46 7.49 -29.48
N SER A 268 -103.71 8.66 -30.03
CA SER A 268 -104.62 8.81 -31.16
C SER A 268 -104.03 9.86 -32.09
N GLU A 269 -102.86 9.50 -32.61
CA GLU A 269 -102.32 9.81 -33.94
C GLU A 269 -100.84 9.36 -33.97
N PRO A 270 -100.30 8.94 -35.12
CA PRO A 270 -98.98 8.34 -35.20
C PRO A 270 -97.91 9.43 -35.11
N THR A 271 -97.45 9.73 -33.90
CA THR A 271 -96.28 10.59 -33.70
C THR A 271 -95.29 9.93 -32.73
N GLU A 272 -94.23 9.35 -33.29
CA GLU A 272 -92.83 9.24 -32.82
C GLU A 272 -92.47 8.76 -31.39
N CYS A 273 -93.37 8.78 -30.39
CA CYS A 273 -92.98 8.73 -28.97
C CYS A 273 -92.90 7.31 -28.34
N GLY A 274 -93.57 6.31 -28.92
CA GLY A 274 -93.49 4.93 -28.44
C GLY A 274 -92.19 4.20 -28.82
N VAL A 275 -91.59 4.58 -29.94
CA VAL A 275 -90.26 4.11 -30.36
C VAL A 275 -89.20 4.68 -29.42
N LEU A 276 -89.33 5.96 -29.04
CA LEU A 276 -88.39 6.65 -28.17
C LEU A 276 -88.23 6.03 -26.77
N ILE A 277 -89.28 5.45 -26.16
CA ILE A 277 -89.15 4.85 -24.82
C ILE A 277 -88.43 3.50 -24.85
N ARG A 278 -88.71 2.63 -25.84
CA ARG A 278 -87.95 1.37 -26.01
C ARG A 278 -86.52 1.66 -26.44
N PHE A 279 -86.35 2.63 -27.34
CA PHE A 279 -85.05 3.12 -27.74
C PHE A 279 -84.26 3.63 -26.53
N ARG A 280 -84.88 4.42 -25.64
CA ARG A 280 -84.22 4.93 -24.43
C ARG A 280 -83.76 3.84 -23.45
N VAL A 281 -84.55 2.78 -23.25
CA VAL A 281 -84.13 1.67 -22.37
C VAL A 281 -82.99 0.84 -23.00
N GLN A 282 -83.05 0.60 -24.31
CA GLN A 282 -81.95 -0.05 -25.02
C GLN A 282 -80.68 0.81 -25.04
N VAL A 283 -80.81 2.11 -25.28
CA VAL A 283 -79.70 3.05 -25.23
C VAL A 283 -79.10 3.10 -23.83
N GLN A 284 -79.91 3.10 -22.76
CA GLN A 284 -79.37 3.08 -21.40
C GLN A 284 -78.59 1.79 -21.11
N ALA A 285 -79.09 0.61 -21.50
CA ALA A 285 -78.38 -0.65 -21.29
C ALA A 285 -77.05 -0.69 -22.05
N VAL A 286 -77.03 -0.18 -23.30
CA VAL A 286 -75.79 -0.06 -24.10
C VAL A 286 -74.84 0.95 -23.49
N LEU A 287 -75.34 2.08 -22.96
CA LEU A 287 -74.50 3.06 -22.27
C LEU A 287 -73.90 2.50 -20.98
N ASP A 288 -74.67 1.73 -20.19
CA ASP A 288 -74.18 1.10 -18.96
C ASP A 288 -73.11 0.04 -19.28
N GLU A 289 -73.28 -0.77 -20.34
CA GLU A 289 -72.23 -1.68 -20.84
C GLU A 289 -70.99 -0.91 -21.33
N MET A 290 -71.18 0.16 -22.10
CA MET A 290 -70.05 0.98 -22.57
C MET A 290 -69.30 1.67 -21.43
N VAL A 291 -70.00 2.16 -20.40
CA VAL A 291 -69.37 2.74 -19.21
C VAL A 291 -68.58 1.67 -18.46
N TYR A 292 -69.14 0.47 -18.29
CA TYR A 292 -68.43 -0.65 -17.67
C TYR A 292 -67.18 -1.05 -18.47
N ASP A 293 -67.26 -1.12 -19.79
CA ASP A 293 -66.13 -1.44 -20.66
C ASP A 293 -65.04 -0.36 -20.61
N VAL A 294 -65.41 0.93 -20.56
CA VAL A 294 -64.47 2.05 -20.43
C VAL A 294 -63.80 2.03 -19.05
N GLU A 295 -64.55 1.86 -17.98
CA GLU A 295 -64.00 1.75 -16.62
C GLU A 295 -63.07 0.53 -16.50
N ASN A 296 -63.45 -0.61 -17.07
CA ASN A 296 -62.61 -1.81 -17.06
C ASN A 296 -61.35 -1.64 -17.92
N CYS A 297 -61.45 -0.93 -19.06
CA CYS A 297 -60.30 -0.59 -19.89
C CYS A 297 -59.31 0.33 -19.16
N ASP A 298 -59.80 1.34 -18.44
CA ASP A 298 -58.96 2.24 -17.64
C ASP A 298 -58.25 1.48 -16.51
N HIS A 299 -58.96 0.58 -15.82
CA HIS A 299 -58.36 -0.28 -14.79
C HIS A 299 -57.29 -1.22 -15.38
N GLU A 300 -57.55 -1.85 -16.53
CA GLU A 300 -56.57 -2.71 -17.20
C GLU A 300 -55.34 -1.92 -17.65
N CYS A 301 -55.52 -0.71 -18.18
CA CYS A 301 -54.42 0.18 -18.56
C CYS A 301 -53.57 0.55 -17.35
N GLU A 302 -54.19 0.88 -16.22
CA GLU A 302 -53.50 1.22 -14.97
C GLU A 302 -52.76 0.01 -14.40
N LEU A 303 -53.35 -1.19 -14.47
CA LEU A 303 -52.72 -2.44 -14.03
C LEU A 303 -51.50 -2.79 -14.89
N VAL A 304 -51.56 -2.57 -16.20
CA VAL A 304 -50.40 -2.71 -17.11
C VAL A 304 -49.32 -1.66 -16.78
N ARG A 305 -49.71 -0.41 -16.50
CA ARG A 305 -48.78 0.66 -16.09
C ARG A 305 -48.05 0.29 -14.79
N LEU A 306 -48.78 -0.16 -13.78
CA LEU A 306 -48.22 -0.58 -12.50
C LEU A 306 -47.32 -1.82 -12.63
N ARG A 307 -47.69 -2.80 -13.47
CA ARG A 307 -46.83 -3.96 -13.75
C ARG A 307 -45.52 -3.56 -14.44
N ARG A 308 -45.56 -2.61 -15.38
CA ARG A 308 -44.35 -2.07 -16.00
C ARG A 308 -43.47 -1.36 -14.99
N GLN A 309 -44.07 -0.53 -14.12
CA GLN A 309 -43.34 0.14 -13.05
C GLN A 309 -42.70 -0.85 -12.09
N LEU A 310 -43.43 -1.88 -11.66
CA LEU A 310 -42.91 -2.96 -10.82
C LEU A 310 -41.72 -3.64 -11.50
N ALA A 311 -41.85 -4.03 -12.76
CA ALA A 311 -40.77 -4.67 -13.52
C ALA A 311 -39.52 -3.77 -13.64
N THR A 312 -39.68 -2.47 -13.89
CA THR A 312 -38.55 -1.53 -13.89
C THR A 312 -37.90 -1.40 -12.52
N THR A 313 -38.69 -1.37 -11.44
CA THR A 313 -38.13 -1.31 -10.08
C THR A 313 -37.42 -2.60 -9.70
N GLU A 314 -37.96 -3.76 -10.08
CA GLU A 314 -37.33 -5.07 -9.87
C GLU A 314 -36.01 -5.18 -10.64
N SER A 315 -35.95 -4.69 -11.89
CA SER A 315 -34.71 -4.61 -12.68
C SER A 315 -33.66 -3.74 -11.99
N SER A 316 -34.05 -2.52 -11.56
CA SER A 316 -33.14 -1.60 -10.87
C SER A 316 -32.63 -2.15 -9.53
N LEU A 317 -33.46 -2.92 -8.83
CA LEU A 317 -33.08 -3.59 -7.59
C LEU A 317 -32.08 -4.72 -7.87
N SER A 318 -32.30 -5.51 -8.94
CA SER A 318 -31.37 -6.56 -9.36
C SER A 318 -30.00 -6.00 -9.75
N GLU A 319 -29.96 -4.90 -10.51
CA GLU A 319 -28.71 -4.20 -10.87
C GLU A 319 -27.98 -3.68 -9.63
N SER A 320 -28.74 -3.13 -8.66
CA SER A 320 -28.17 -2.65 -7.40
C SER A 320 -27.59 -3.81 -6.57
N GLN A 321 -28.25 -4.97 -6.54
CA GLN A 321 -27.77 -6.18 -5.86
C GLN A 321 -26.51 -6.75 -6.52
N GLU A 322 -26.45 -6.76 -7.85
CA GLU A 322 -25.26 -7.19 -8.60
C GLU A 322 -24.08 -6.26 -8.28
N ARG A 323 -24.29 -4.95 -8.31
CA ARG A 323 -23.26 -3.96 -7.94
C ARG A 323 -22.80 -4.08 -6.49
N GLU A 324 -23.72 -4.35 -5.56
CA GLU A 324 -23.36 -4.63 -4.16
C GLU A 324 -22.47 -5.87 -4.06
N SER A 325 -22.77 -6.92 -4.83
CA SER A 325 -21.99 -8.16 -4.86
C SER A 325 -20.57 -7.94 -5.43
N GLU A 326 -20.44 -7.12 -6.47
CA GLU A 326 -19.15 -6.71 -7.05
C GLU A 326 -18.32 -5.93 -6.02
N LEU A 327 -18.93 -4.95 -5.34
CA LEU A 327 -18.24 -4.18 -4.29
C LEU A 327 -17.80 -5.05 -3.11
N ILE A 328 -18.60 -6.05 -2.73
CA ILE A 328 -18.21 -7.03 -1.71
C ILE A 328 -17.00 -7.84 -2.18
N GLN A 329 -16.98 -8.25 -3.45
CA GLN A 329 -15.87 -8.99 -4.05
C GLN A 329 -14.59 -8.14 -4.14
N GLU A 330 -14.68 -6.89 -4.60
CA GLU A 330 -13.56 -5.95 -4.64
C GLU A 330 -12.99 -5.70 -3.25
N ARG A 331 -13.87 -5.52 -2.24
CA ARG A 331 -13.46 -5.38 -0.85
C ARG A 331 -12.72 -6.61 -0.35
N GLN A 332 -13.18 -7.82 -0.70
CA GLN A 332 -12.51 -9.06 -0.32
C GLN A 332 -11.13 -9.17 -0.99
N GLN A 333 -11.03 -8.83 -2.28
CA GLN A 333 -9.74 -8.79 -3.00
C GLN A 333 -8.76 -7.79 -2.37
N ALA A 334 -9.26 -6.63 -1.92
CA ALA A 334 -8.45 -5.63 -1.22
C ALA A 334 -7.95 -6.16 0.14
N TYR A 335 -8.77 -6.89 0.88
CA TYR A 335 -8.35 -7.55 2.13
C TYR A 335 -7.29 -8.63 1.88
N ASP A 336 -7.49 -9.47 0.86
CA ASP A 336 -6.52 -10.52 0.51
C ASP A 336 -5.18 -9.93 0.06
N TYR A 337 -5.22 -8.83 -0.70
CA TYR A 337 -4.02 -8.07 -1.08
C TYR A 337 -3.31 -7.47 0.14
N ALA A 338 -4.05 -6.87 1.07
CA ALA A 338 -3.49 -6.31 2.30
C ALA A 338 -2.81 -7.38 3.17
N LEU A 339 -3.43 -8.57 3.30
CA LEU A 339 -2.85 -9.71 4.00
C LEU A 339 -1.55 -10.19 3.35
N LYS A 340 -1.52 -10.21 2.01
CA LYS A 340 -0.31 -10.57 1.26
C LYS A 340 0.82 -9.57 1.50
N VAL A 341 0.53 -8.26 1.43
CA VAL A 341 1.51 -7.20 1.72
C VAL A 341 2.02 -7.31 3.17
N GLU A 342 1.16 -7.63 4.13
CA GLU A 342 1.56 -7.85 5.52
C GLU A 342 2.48 -9.07 5.67
N GLN A 343 2.21 -10.15 4.93
CA GLN A 343 3.04 -11.34 4.90
C GLN A 343 4.42 -11.07 4.26
N ASP A 344 4.45 -10.37 3.12
CA ASP A 344 5.68 -9.95 2.47
C ASP A 344 6.50 -9.03 3.38
N GLY A 345 5.82 -8.11 4.09
CA GLY A 345 6.42 -7.24 5.11
C GLY A 345 7.07 -8.04 6.25
N ARG A 346 6.39 -9.06 6.78
CA ARG A 346 6.97 -9.97 7.79
C ARG A 346 8.19 -10.72 7.27
N GLU A 347 8.17 -11.19 6.02
CA GLU A 347 9.30 -11.90 5.42
C GLU A 347 10.52 -10.97 5.28
N ILE A 348 10.32 -9.73 4.85
CA ILE A 348 11.39 -8.72 4.75
C ILE A 348 11.98 -8.41 6.12
N VAL A 349 11.15 -8.24 7.15
CA VAL A 349 11.62 -8.01 8.53
C VAL A 349 12.43 -9.20 9.04
N SER A 350 11.96 -10.44 8.79
CA SER A 350 12.71 -11.64 9.17
C SER A 350 14.09 -11.71 8.49
N LYS A 351 14.18 -11.39 7.19
CA LYS A 351 15.47 -11.31 6.48
C LYS A 351 16.36 -10.22 7.04
N LEU A 352 15.80 -9.07 7.40
CA LEU A 352 16.54 -7.97 8.02
C LEU A 352 17.10 -8.39 9.39
N ASP A 353 16.30 -9.07 10.21
CA ASP A 353 16.73 -9.58 11.51
C ASP A 353 17.85 -10.63 11.37
N GLU A 354 17.78 -11.52 10.37
CA GLU A 354 18.86 -12.45 10.03
C GLU A 354 20.14 -11.72 9.64
N HIS A 355 20.06 -10.71 8.78
CA HIS A 355 21.21 -9.89 8.40
C HIS A 355 21.78 -9.11 9.58
N LEU A 356 20.92 -8.55 10.43
CA LEU A 356 21.33 -7.83 11.63
C LEU A 356 22.03 -8.77 12.62
N ALA A 357 21.54 -9.99 12.79
CA ALA A 357 22.18 -11.00 13.63
C ALA A 357 23.60 -11.33 13.12
N VAL A 358 23.80 -11.44 11.81
CA VAL A 358 25.14 -11.63 11.22
C VAL A 358 26.04 -10.42 11.51
N VAL A 359 25.54 -9.19 11.35
CA VAL A 359 26.31 -7.97 11.64
C VAL A 359 26.70 -7.89 13.12
N VAL A 360 25.76 -8.17 14.03
CA VAL A 360 26.04 -8.20 15.48
C VAL A 360 27.10 -9.25 15.81
N LEU A 361 27.02 -10.43 15.18
CA LEU A 361 28.00 -11.50 15.36
C LEU A 361 29.39 -11.10 14.83
N GLU A 362 29.47 -10.41 13.69
CA GLU A 362 30.74 -9.88 13.16
C GLU A 362 31.31 -8.72 14.00
N LEU A 363 30.45 -7.86 14.56
CA LEU A 363 30.85 -6.81 15.49
C LEU A 363 31.42 -7.39 16.79
N SER A 364 30.77 -8.41 17.37
CA SER A 364 31.29 -9.08 18.57
C SER A 364 32.64 -9.77 18.32
N LYS A 365 32.84 -10.39 17.14
CA LYS A 365 34.16 -10.91 16.72
C LYS A 365 35.21 -9.81 16.64
N LYS A 366 34.87 -8.64 16.09
CA LYS A 366 35.78 -7.49 16.01
C LYS A 366 36.09 -6.92 17.40
N GLU A 367 35.13 -6.84 18.31
CA GLU A 367 35.38 -6.43 19.69
C GLU A 367 36.38 -7.38 20.38
N VAL A 368 36.21 -8.69 20.23
CA VAL A 368 37.18 -9.68 20.73
C VAL A 368 38.56 -9.47 20.11
N TYR A 369 38.63 -9.16 18.81
CA TYR A 369 39.90 -8.87 18.13
C TYR A 369 40.56 -7.59 18.65
N VAL A 370 39.79 -6.54 18.90
CA VAL A 370 40.28 -5.28 19.49
C VAL A 370 40.80 -5.52 20.91
N VAL A 371 40.08 -6.28 21.74
CA VAL A 371 40.54 -6.66 23.09
C VAL A 371 41.85 -7.47 23.00
N HIS A 372 41.94 -8.43 22.08
CA HIS A 372 43.16 -9.20 21.87
C HIS A 372 44.33 -8.32 21.38
N CYS A 373 44.09 -7.39 20.45
CA CYS A 373 45.10 -6.43 19.98
C CYS A 373 45.56 -5.48 21.09
N THR A 374 44.66 -4.97 21.93
CA THR A 374 45.02 -4.12 23.07
C THR A 374 45.81 -4.88 24.14
N SER A 375 45.49 -6.15 24.40
CA SER A 375 46.30 -7.01 25.27
C SER A 375 47.71 -7.20 24.71
N ARG A 376 47.83 -7.52 23.42
CA ARG A 376 49.13 -7.72 22.76
C ARG A 376 49.97 -6.44 22.70
N LEU A 377 49.33 -5.27 22.60
CA LEU A 377 50.01 -3.98 22.71
C LEU A 377 50.57 -3.76 24.13
N LYS A 378 49.82 -4.10 25.18
CA LYS A 378 50.32 -4.04 26.56
C LYS A 378 51.52 -4.96 26.77
N ASP A 379 51.48 -6.19 26.23
CA ASP A 379 52.60 -7.13 26.33
C ASP A 379 53.86 -6.60 25.61
N LEU A 380 53.68 -5.97 24.44
CA LEU A 380 54.75 -5.31 23.69
C LEU A 380 55.37 -4.14 24.48
N GLU A 381 54.53 -3.38 25.17
CA GLU A 381 54.96 -2.24 25.98
C GLU A 381 55.74 -2.70 27.23
N GLN A 382 55.29 -3.78 27.89
CA GLN A 382 56.05 -4.44 28.95
C GLN A 382 57.39 -5.00 28.45
N ALA A 383 57.42 -5.62 27.26
CA ALA A 383 58.66 -6.13 26.68
C ALA A 383 59.65 -5.00 26.35
N LYS A 384 59.16 -3.85 25.86
CA LYS A 384 60.00 -2.65 25.66
C LYS A 384 60.58 -2.15 26.98
N GLU A 385 59.79 -2.13 28.05
CA GLU A 385 60.26 -1.68 29.36
C GLU A 385 61.30 -2.65 29.94
N GLN A 386 61.11 -3.97 29.78
CA GLN A 386 62.14 -4.96 30.15
C GLN A 386 63.43 -4.79 29.35
N LEU A 387 63.34 -4.51 28.05
CA LEU A 387 64.51 -4.21 27.21
C LEU A 387 65.23 -2.93 27.66
N ARG A 388 64.47 -1.91 28.09
CA ARG A 388 65.02 -0.67 28.63
C ARG A 388 65.77 -0.93 29.95
N LEU A 389 65.16 -1.68 30.87
CA LEU A 389 65.77 -2.05 32.15
C LEU A 389 67.03 -2.90 31.97
N THR A 390 67.01 -3.88 31.06
CA THR A 390 68.19 -4.70 30.73
C THR A 390 69.28 -3.89 30.02
N SER A 391 68.93 -2.92 29.17
CA SER A 391 69.88 -1.95 28.61
C SER A 391 70.51 -1.06 29.69
N GLN A 392 69.74 -0.65 30.69
CA GLN A 392 70.25 0.13 31.81
C GLN A 392 71.20 -0.70 32.71
N LEU A 393 70.82 -1.93 33.04
CA LEU A 393 71.68 -2.87 33.75
C LEU A 393 72.97 -3.17 32.98
N SER A 394 72.93 -3.30 31.65
CA SER A 394 74.15 -3.53 30.86
C SER A 394 75.06 -2.30 30.84
N LYS A 395 74.50 -1.08 30.83
CA LYS A 395 75.27 0.17 30.98
C LYS A 395 75.92 0.26 32.35
N GLU A 396 75.19 -0.04 33.42
CA GLU A 396 75.72 -0.06 34.78
C GLU A 396 76.81 -1.13 34.94
N LEU A 397 76.59 -2.33 34.41
CA LEU A 397 77.61 -3.39 34.38
C LEU A 397 78.87 -2.93 33.62
N ALA A 398 78.72 -2.30 32.45
CA ALA A 398 79.84 -1.78 31.68
C ALA A 398 80.55 -0.61 32.39
N SER A 399 79.83 0.19 33.17
CA SER A 399 80.38 1.25 34.02
C SER A 399 81.16 0.66 35.18
N ALA A 400 80.58 -0.30 35.92
CA ALA A 400 81.24 -1.00 37.00
C ALA A 400 82.48 -1.78 36.51
N GLN A 401 82.42 -2.40 35.34
CA GLN A 401 83.58 -3.03 34.72
C GLN A 401 84.67 -2.02 34.35
N ARG A 402 84.31 -0.81 33.89
CA ARG A 402 85.27 0.28 33.66
C ARG A 402 85.91 0.72 34.97
N GLU A 403 85.12 0.93 36.01
CA GLU A 403 85.58 1.31 37.34
C GLU A 403 86.52 0.25 37.95
N ILE A 404 86.20 -1.04 37.81
CA ILE A 404 87.10 -2.12 38.24
C ILE A 404 88.43 -2.08 37.47
N ARG A 405 88.41 -1.80 36.15
CA ARG A 405 89.64 -1.65 35.36
C ARG A 405 90.42 -0.40 35.78
N GLU A 406 89.74 0.71 36.06
CA GLU A 406 90.33 1.96 36.57
C GLU A 406 91.00 1.71 37.91
N LEU A 407 90.30 1.08 38.85
CA LEU A 407 90.79 0.69 40.16
C LEU A 407 92.01 -0.22 40.05
N ARG A 408 91.97 -1.24 39.17
CA ARG A 408 93.14 -2.09 38.88
C ARG A 408 94.32 -1.28 38.33
N ARG A 409 94.10 -0.36 37.39
CA ARG A 409 95.17 0.54 36.91
C ARG A 409 95.73 1.39 38.04
N THR A 410 94.89 1.99 38.89
CA THR A 410 95.37 2.79 40.03
C THR A 410 96.11 1.95 41.07
N ASN A 411 95.71 0.70 41.28
CA ASN A 411 96.36 -0.22 42.19
C ASN A 411 97.71 -0.69 41.62
N ASP A 412 97.76 -1.04 40.33
CA ASP A 412 99.01 -1.36 39.62
C ASP A 412 99.98 -0.17 39.63
N ILE A 413 99.49 1.06 39.46
CA ILE A 413 100.28 2.30 39.60
C ILE A 413 100.75 2.48 41.06
N GLN A 414 99.92 2.16 42.06
CA GLN A 414 100.33 2.16 43.48
C GLN A 414 101.40 1.09 43.78
N TYR A 415 101.31 -0.10 43.17
CA TYR A 415 102.32 -1.15 43.28
C TYR A 415 103.63 -0.76 42.56
N LEU A 416 103.57 0.00 41.47
CA LEU A 416 104.74 0.53 40.77
C LEU A 416 105.40 1.70 41.52
N LEU A 417 104.64 2.54 42.24
CA LEU A 417 105.17 3.63 43.07
C LEU A 417 105.68 3.16 44.44
N LYS A 418 105.25 1.99 44.93
CA LYS A 418 105.80 1.32 46.12
C LYS A 418 106.75 0.19 45.73
N GLY A 419 107.85 0.54 45.07
CA GLY A 419 109.00 -0.36 44.97
C GLY A 419 109.77 -0.41 46.29
N SER A 420 109.54 -1.45 47.10
CA SER A 420 110.48 -2.15 48.02
C SER A 420 109.78 -2.61 49.31
N SER A 421 109.33 -3.86 49.36
CA SER A 421 109.87 -4.82 50.34
C SER A 421 109.27 -6.21 50.13
N ILE A 422 110.14 -7.18 50.29
CA ILE A 422 110.03 -8.63 50.09
C ILE A 422 109.08 -9.24 51.15
N VAL A 423 108.49 -10.42 50.82
CA VAL A 423 108.32 -11.63 51.66
C VAL A 423 106.87 -12.16 51.84
N ALA A 424 106.75 -13.45 51.51
CA ALA A 424 105.92 -14.54 52.07
C ALA A 424 104.47 -14.80 51.62
N LYS A 425 104.33 -16.01 51.02
CA LYS A 425 103.20 -16.95 51.16
C LYS A 425 102.71 -17.07 52.61
N PRO A 426 101.42 -17.37 52.85
CA PRO A 426 101.08 -18.78 53.12
C PRO A 426 99.75 -19.25 52.51
N SER A 427 99.72 -20.55 52.24
CA SER A 427 98.53 -21.40 52.12
C SER A 427 97.91 -21.66 53.51
N VAL A 428 96.58 -21.63 53.66
CA VAL A 428 95.83 -22.48 54.64
C VAL A 428 94.36 -22.62 54.19
N GLU A 429 94.01 -23.84 53.81
CA GLU A 429 92.81 -24.65 54.12
C GLU A 429 91.73 -24.08 55.10
N SER A 430 90.43 -24.19 54.77
CA SER A 430 89.34 -24.58 55.71
C SER A 430 87.96 -24.53 55.01
N ARG A 431 87.36 -25.67 54.65
CA ARG A 431 86.25 -26.39 55.37
C ARG A 431 85.01 -25.56 55.77
N ILE A 432 83.99 -25.65 54.90
CA ILE A 432 82.54 -25.95 55.08
C ILE A 432 82.03 -26.09 56.55
N PRO A 433 80.85 -25.55 56.94
CA PRO A 433 79.59 -26.33 56.95
C PRO A 433 78.28 -25.59 56.53
N PRO A 434 77.16 -26.34 56.38
CA PRO A 434 75.91 -25.95 55.70
C PRO A 434 74.76 -25.61 56.69
N SER A 435 73.51 -25.59 56.19
CA SER A 435 72.21 -25.59 56.91
C SER A 435 71.57 -24.19 57.03
N ARG A 436 70.25 -23.94 56.93
CA ARG A 436 69.00 -24.62 56.54
C ARG A 436 67.89 -23.57 56.78
N GLY A 437 66.78 -23.63 56.04
CA GLY A 437 65.45 -23.64 56.69
C GLY A 437 64.44 -22.54 56.34
N ALA A 438 63.52 -22.85 55.42
CA ALA A 438 62.04 -22.74 55.52
C ALA A 438 61.46 -22.95 54.10
N GLN A 439 61.18 -24.17 53.63
CA GLN A 439 59.97 -25.00 53.84
C GLN A 439 58.63 -24.26 53.72
N ALA A 440 57.93 -24.50 52.59
CA ALA A 440 56.49 -24.79 52.58
C ALA A 440 56.09 -25.57 51.30
N LEU A 441 55.66 -26.81 51.54
CA LEU A 441 54.75 -27.71 50.81
C LEU A 441 54.86 -27.94 49.29
N ALA A 442 55.13 -29.22 49.00
CA ALA A 442 54.85 -29.93 47.77
C ALA A 442 53.35 -30.08 47.49
N VAL A 443 52.96 -29.95 46.22
CA VAL A 443 52.10 -30.92 45.51
C VAL A 443 52.66 -31.06 44.10
N ALA A 444 53.33 -32.18 43.85
CA ALA A 444 53.71 -32.61 42.52
C ALA A 444 52.49 -33.26 41.87
N THR A 445 51.93 -32.58 40.87
CA THR A 445 51.05 -33.19 39.86
C THR A 445 51.75 -33.03 38.51
N PRO A 446 51.88 -34.12 37.72
CA PRO A 446 52.68 -34.13 36.51
C PRO A 446 52.05 -33.24 35.42
N PRO A 447 52.83 -32.54 34.58
CA PRO A 447 52.28 -31.90 33.39
C PRO A 447 51.77 -32.99 32.44
N PRO A 448 50.52 -32.92 31.95
CA PRO A 448 50.07 -33.86 30.95
C PRO A 448 50.85 -33.58 29.67
N LYS A 449 51.71 -34.54 29.30
CA LYS A 449 52.14 -34.74 27.92
C LYS A 449 50.91 -35.18 27.13
N GLU A 450 50.09 -34.24 26.69
CA GLU A 450 49.17 -34.46 25.56
C GLU A 450 49.90 -34.06 24.28
N SER A 451 50.83 -34.92 23.86
CA SER A 451 51.06 -35.15 22.44
C SER A 451 49.88 -35.97 21.91
N SER A 452 48.73 -35.34 21.76
CA SER A 452 47.75 -35.78 20.77
C SER A 452 47.72 -34.71 19.70
N THR A 453 48.18 -35.10 18.52
CA THR A 453 47.90 -34.42 17.27
C THR A 453 46.38 -34.23 17.22
N ARG A 454 45.90 -33.03 17.57
CA ARG A 454 44.52 -32.63 17.33
C ARG A 454 44.42 -32.38 15.83
N GLU A 455 44.46 -33.47 15.07
CA GLU A 455 44.19 -33.46 13.63
C GLU A 455 42.82 -32.81 13.47
N THR A 456 42.80 -31.63 12.87
CA THR A 456 41.57 -30.89 12.63
C THR A 456 40.62 -31.81 11.85
N ALA A 457 39.33 -31.82 12.18
CA ALA A 457 38.35 -32.70 11.52
C ALA A 457 38.34 -32.54 9.99
N PHE A 458 38.78 -31.37 9.49
CA PHE A 458 38.96 -31.05 8.08
C PHE A 458 40.11 -31.80 7.39
N ALA A 459 41.19 -32.13 8.10
CA ALA A 459 42.31 -32.88 7.54
C ALA A 459 41.95 -34.34 7.19
N LYS A 460 40.85 -34.88 7.73
CA LYS A 460 40.37 -36.26 7.49
C LYS A 460 39.23 -36.37 6.46
N LEU A 461 38.65 -35.26 6.06
CA LEU A 461 37.57 -35.26 5.06
C LEU A 461 38.09 -35.69 3.69
N PRO A 462 37.41 -36.58 2.94
CA PRO A 462 37.75 -36.92 1.56
C PRO A 462 37.78 -35.68 0.66
N ASP A 463 38.70 -35.64 -0.32
CA ASP A 463 38.88 -34.50 -1.24
C ASP A 463 37.56 -34.07 -1.90
N LYS A 464 36.68 -35.03 -2.23
CA LYS A 464 35.38 -34.76 -2.85
C LYS A 464 34.43 -33.96 -1.95
N LEU A 465 34.41 -34.24 -0.65
CA LEU A 465 33.58 -33.49 0.30
C LEU A 465 34.20 -32.12 0.59
N LEU A 466 35.53 -32.04 0.63
CA LEU A 466 36.24 -30.79 0.83
C LEU A 466 36.03 -29.83 -0.36
N MET A 467 36.03 -30.34 -1.60
CA MET A 467 35.70 -29.57 -2.80
C MET A 467 34.25 -29.09 -2.82
N ASN A 468 33.30 -29.89 -2.33
CA ASN A 468 31.91 -29.43 -2.18
C ASN A 468 31.79 -28.29 -1.17
N VAL A 469 32.56 -28.32 -0.08
CA VAL A 469 32.60 -27.21 0.89
C VAL A 469 33.27 -25.97 0.27
N PHE A 470 34.36 -26.15 -0.47
CA PHE A 470 35.04 -25.04 -1.15
C PHE A 470 34.24 -24.42 -2.31
N ALA A 471 33.29 -25.14 -2.90
CA ALA A 471 32.39 -24.59 -3.91
C ALA A 471 31.51 -23.43 -3.38
N PHE A 472 31.29 -23.36 -2.07
CA PHE A 472 30.52 -22.30 -1.41
C PHE A 472 31.40 -21.19 -0.80
N LEU A 473 32.72 -21.24 -0.99
CA LEU A 473 33.68 -20.31 -0.41
C LEU A 473 34.46 -19.57 -1.50
N ASP A 474 34.78 -18.30 -1.26
CA ASP A 474 35.65 -17.54 -2.15
C ASP A 474 37.13 -17.95 -1.99
N ALA A 475 37.97 -17.60 -2.97
CA ALA A 475 39.38 -18.01 -3.00
C ALA A 475 40.16 -17.58 -1.74
N ASN A 476 39.82 -16.42 -1.18
CA ASN A 476 40.44 -15.89 0.02
C ASN A 476 40.05 -16.70 1.27
N SER A 477 38.78 -17.10 1.39
CA SER A 477 38.32 -17.94 2.50
C SER A 477 38.88 -19.36 2.43
N VAL A 478 38.98 -19.95 1.24
CA VAL A 478 39.62 -21.27 1.05
C VAL A 478 41.08 -21.23 1.52
N PHE A 479 41.82 -20.18 1.13
CA PHE A 479 43.22 -19.99 1.54
C PHE A 479 43.37 -19.71 3.04
N ALA A 480 42.49 -18.90 3.63
CA ALA A 480 42.52 -18.59 5.06
C ALA A 480 42.23 -19.84 5.91
N ILE A 481 41.24 -20.64 5.53
CA ILE A 481 40.92 -21.92 6.19
C ILE A 481 42.08 -22.90 6.03
N SER A 482 42.65 -23.02 4.83
CA SER A 482 43.78 -23.93 4.59
C SER A 482 45.04 -23.50 5.35
N ALA A 483 45.26 -22.21 5.58
CA ALA A 483 46.39 -21.70 6.36
C ALA A 483 46.34 -22.06 7.86
N THR A 484 45.15 -22.44 8.38
CA THR A 484 45.01 -22.86 9.79
C THR A 484 45.59 -24.24 10.06
N ASP A 485 45.75 -25.08 9.04
CA ASP A 485 46.32 -26.43 9.16
C ASP A 485 47.28 -26.71 7.99
N ARG A 486 48.56 -26.93 8.33
CA ARG A 486 49.62 -27.18 7.36
C ARG A 486 49.36 -28.42 6.48
N ALA A 487 48.67 -29.43 7.01
CA ALA A 487 48.29 -30.62 6.24
C ALA A 487 47.17 -30.32 5.24
N LEU A 488 46.19 -29.50 5.65
CA LEU A 488 45.11 -29.02 4.78
C LEU A 488 45.67 -28.10 3.69
N MET A 489 46.59 -27.20 4.04
CA MET A 489 47.30 -26.34 3.07
C MET A 489 48.03 -27.16 2.00
N GLY A 490 48.72 -28.23 2.40
CA GLY A 490 49.40 -29.14 1.48
C GLY A 490 48.42 -29.84 0.53
N ARG A 491 47.27 -30.29 1.03
CA ARG A 491 46.21 -30.91 0.23
C ARG A 491 45.53 -29.93 -0.72
N VAL A 492 45.20 -28.72 -0.26
CA VAL A 492 44.63 -27.64 -1.09
C VAL A 492 45.61 -27.27 -2.21
N ASN A 493 46.89 -27.12 -1.89
CA ASN A 493 47.91 -26.88 -2.91
C ASN A 493 48.03 -28.05 -3.91
N ALA A 494 47.77 -29.30 -3.51
CA ALA A 494 47.72 -30.44 -4.41
C ALA A 494 46.44 -30.45 -5.28
N MET A 495 45.27 -30.18 -4.70
CA MET A 495 43.98 -30.13 -5.41
C MET A 495 43.91 -29.00 -6.44
N PHE A 496 44.56 -27.86 -6.16
CA PHE A 496 44.62 -26.71 -7.08
C PHE A 496 45.93 -26.64 -7.89
N GLY A 497 46.76 -27.69 -7.87
CA GLY A 497 47.95 -27.79 -8.71
C GLY A 497 49.09 -26.80 -8.40
N MET A 498 49.10 -26.21 -7.20
CA MET A 498 50.14 -25.26 -6.75
C MET A 498 51.35 -25.94 -6.10
N ALA A 499 51.31 -27.25 -5.86
CA ALA A 499 52.47 -28.01 -5.40
C ALA A 499 53.39 -28.37 -6.58
N ALA A 500 54.67 -28.03 -6.48
CA ALA A 500 55.69 -28.46 -7.44
C ALA A 500 55.77 -30.01 -7.47
N PRO A 501 55.90 -30.63 -8.66
CA PRO A 501 55.84 -32.08 -8.79
C PRO A 501 57.04 -32.73 -8.09
N VAL A 502 56.79 -33.30 -6.91
CA VAL A 502 57.69 -34.26 -6.29
C VAL A 502 57.37 -35.61 -6.89
N SER A 503 58.30 -36.14 -7.69
CA SER A 503 58.20 -37.48 -8.27
C SER A 503 57.98 -38.53 -7.18
N SER A 504 56.83 -39.20 -7.22
CA SER A 504 56.68 -40.51 -6.59
C SER A 504 55.86 -41.39 -7.53
N ALA A 505 56.46 -42.52 -7.88
CA ALA A 505 55.99 -43.49 -8.86
C ALA A 505 54.67 -44.17 -8.43
N ASN A 506 53.70 -44.24 -9.36
CA ASN A 506 53.08 -45.48 -9.84
C ASN A 506 51.82 -45.20 -10.67
N GLY A 507 51.73 -45.85 -11.85
CA GLY A 507 50.45 -46.24 -12.46
C GLY A 507 49.89 -45.39 -13.61
N ALA A 508 50.20 -45.81 -14.86
CA ALA A 508 49.37 -45.85 -16.08
C ALA A 508 48.26 -44.77 -16.29
N SER A 509 48.17 -44.02 -17.39
CA SER A 509 48.19 -44.43 -18.80
C SER A 509 48.01 -43.20 -19.73
N LYS A 510 48.62 -43.25 -20.93
CA LYS A 510 48.23 -42.74 -22.28
C LYS A 510 47.24 -41.54 -22.35
N THR A 511 47.41 -40.46 -23.14
CA THR A 511 47.87 -40.37 -24.54
C THR A 511 47.99 -38.89 -24.99
N ALA A 512 48.97 -38.61 -25.86
CA ALA A 512 49.01 -37.65 -26.98
C ALA A 512 48.56 -36.16 -26.82
N ALA A 513 49.51 -35.22 -26.98
CA ALA A 513 49.72 -34.40 -28.20
C ALA A 513 50.54 -33.11 -27.89
N ASN A 514 51.61 -32.90 -28.66
CA ASN A 514 52.45 -31.68 -28.75
C ASN A 514 51.90 -30.74 -29.87
N PRO A 515 52.49 -29.55 -30.16
CA PRO A 515 52.85 -28.35 -29.37
C PRO A 515 52.34 -27.06 -30.12
N PRO A 516 52.84 -25.77 -30.05
CA PRO A 516 54.24 -25.30 -30.03
C PRO A 516 54.63 -24.09 -29.12
N LEU A 517 55.94 -24.07 -28.80
CA LEU A 517 56.92 -22.95 -28.65
C LEU A 517 56.51 -21.56 -28.14
N VAL A 518 57.31 -20.99 -27.20
CA VAL A 518 58.28 -19.87 -27.44
C VAL A 518 59.30 -19.80 -26.27
N SER A 519 60.50 -19.34 -26.63
CA SER A 519 61.85 -19.28 -26.04
C SER A 519 62.11 -18.63 -24.66
N SER A 520 63.06 -19.24 -23.90
CA SER A 520 64.33 -18.72 -23.29
C SER A 520 64.50 -17.24 -22.88
N PRO A 521 65.37 -16.87 -21.88
CA PRO A 521 66.66 -17.52 -21.60
C PRO A 521 67.07 -17.73 -20.12
N ALA A 522 68.07 -18.61 -20.00
CA ALA A 522 68.69 -19.13 -18.79
C ALA A 522 69.62 -18.15 -18.05
N LYS A 523 69.47 -18.07 -16.72
CA LYS A 523 70.52 -17.60 -15.81
C LYS A 523 71.40 -18.78 -15.38
N LYS A 524 72.62 -18.83 -15.92
CA LYS A 524 73.71 -19.72 -15.47
C LYS A 524 74.17 -19.30 -14.08
N GLN A 525 73.93 -20.14 -13.06
CA GLN A 525 74.66 -20.06 -11.79
C GLN A 525 76.09 -20.56 -12.01
N LEU A 526 77.06 -19.64 -11.91
CA LEU A 526 78.48 -19.95 -11.86
C LEU A 526 78.78 -20.70 -10.54
N LYS A 527 79.19 -21.96 -10.68
CA LYS A 527 79.86 -22.75 -9.65
C LYS A 527 81.12 -22.02 -9.18
N ASN A 528 81.14 -21.62 -7.91
CA ASN A 528 82.36 -21.28 -7.17
C ASN A 528 83.27 -22.51 -7.12
N ARG A 529 84.22 -22.60 -8.05
CA ARG A 529 85.32 -23.55 -8.03
C ARG A 529 86.41 -22.97 -7.14
N SER A 530 86.35 -23.32 -5.86
CA SER A 530 87.41 -23.11 -4.88
C SER A 530 88.71 -23.73 -5.40
N LEU A 531 89.71 -22.87 -5.67
CA LEU A 531 91.08 -23.26 -6.00
C LEU A 531 91.84 -23.48 -4.68
N SER A 532 91.76 -24.70 -4.14
CA SER A 532 92.73 -25.19 -3.17
C SER A 532 93.80 -26.00 -3.92
N PHE A 533 94.84 -25.32 -4.39
CA PHE A 533 96.04 -25.98 -4.89
C PHE A 533 97.26 -25.21 -4.39
N ILE A 534 98.24 -25.95 -3.86
CA ILE A 534 99.52 -25.52 -3.27
C ILE A 534 99.45 -25.16 -1.78
N SER A 535 99.85 -26.08 -0.89
CA SER A 535 101.16 -25.99 -0.21
C SER A 535 101.28 -27.02 0.94
N THR A 536 101.96 -28.12 0.67
CA THR A 536 102.66 -28.94 1.69
C THR A 536 103.97 -29.46 1.10
N SER A 537 104.87 -28.57 0.69
CA SER A 537 106.29 -28.90 0.41
C SER A 537 107.13 -27.62 0.21
N GLU A 538 107.23 -26.75 1.23
CA GLU A 538 108.05 -25.53 1.15
C GLU A 538 109.41 -25.64 1.85
N LYS A 539 109.61 -26.62 2.75
CA LYS A 539 110.83 -26.64 3.57
C LYS A 539 112.10 -27.09 2.83
N ASP A 540 111.98 -27.92 1.79
CA ASP A 540 113.13 -28.43 1.02
C ASP A 540 113.50 -27.59 -0.22
N LYS A 541 112.60 -26.71 -0.69
CA LYS A 541 112.88 -25.83 -1.84
C LYS A 541 113.64 -24.55 -1.43
N LEU A 542 113.46 -24.09 -0.19
CA LEU A 542 114.20 -22.93 0.35
C LEU A 542 115.71 -23.18 0.46
N SER A 543 116.14 -24.41 0.78
CA SER A 543 117.57 -24.80 0.86
C SER A 543 118.29 -24.75 -0.50
N LYS A 544 117.63 -25.18 -1.58
CA LYS A 544 118.18 -25.10 -2.95
C LYS A 544 118.17 -23.68 -3.52
N VAL A 545 117.20 -22.86 -3.15
CA VAL A 545 117.15 -21.44 -3.51
C VAL A 545 118.29 -20.67 -2.85
N ASP A 546 118.59 -20.95 -1.58
CA ASP A 546 119.72 -20.34 -0.86
C ASP A 546 121.09 -20.68 -1.47
N ALA A 547 121.26 -21.90 -2.01
CA ALA A 547 122.49 -22.30 -2.69
C ALA A 547 122.67 -21.60 -4.06
N LEU A 548 121.57 -21.34 -4.78
CA LEU A 548 121.56 -20.59 -6.04
C LEU A 548 121.76 -19.08 -5.82
N VAL A 549 121.22 -18.52 -4.73
CA VAL A 549 121.42 -17.11 -4.38
C VAL A 549 122.89 -16.81 -4.04
N ARG A 550 123.62 -17.78 -3.50
CA ARG A 550 125.07 -17.63 -3.20
C ARG A 550 126.00 -17.77 -4.41
N SER A 551 125.53 -18.34 -5.54
CA SER A 551 126.34 -18.50 -6.76
C SER A 551 126.14 -17.38 -7.80
N LEU A 552 125.20 -16.48 -7.55
CA LEU A 552 124.94 -15.32 -8.42
C LEU A 552 125.95 -14.20 -8.17
N LYS A 553 126.45 -13.60 -9.25
CA LYS A 553 127.33 -12.42 -9.16
C LYS A 553 126.53 -11.22 -8.61
N PRO A 554 127.16 -10.27 -7.90
CA PRO A 554 126.49 -9.11 -7.31
C PRO A 554 125.60 -8.33 -8.30
N ASP A 555 126.02 -8.21 -9.56
CA ASP A 555 125.27 -7.53 -10.62
C ASP A 555 123.97 -8.25 -11.00
N GLN A 556 123.97 -9.59 -10.95
CA GLN A 556 122.78 -10.40 -11.23
C GLN A 556 121.78 -10.31 -10.07
N ILE A 557 122.27 -10.25 -8.82
CA ILE A 557 121.43 -10.03 -7.63
C ILE A 557 120.77 -8.64 -7.70
N LYS A 558 121.50 -7.61 -8.15
CA LYS A 558 120.94 -6.27 -8.37
C LYS A 558 119.83 -6.27 -9.43
N LEU A 559 120.01 -6.99 -10.55
CA LEU A 559 118.97 -7.15 -11.57
C LEU A 559 117.73 -7.90 -11.04
N PHE A 560 117.91 -8.98 -10.28
CA PHE A 560 116.79 -9.68 -9.65
C PHE A 560 116.07 -8.82 -8.62
N HIS A 561 116.80 -8.02 -7.86
CA HIS A 561 116.19 -7.06 -6.94
C HIS A 561 115.38 -6.00 -7.69
N ASP A 562 115.92 -5.44 -8.78
CA ASP A 562 115.24 -4.44 -9.61
C ASP A 562 114.02 -5.01 -10.36
N MET A 563 114.11 -6.26 -10.81
CA MET A 563 112.96 -7.00 -11.35
C MET A 563 111.92 -7.29 -10.26
N SER A 564 112.34 -7.67 -9.05
CA SER A 564 111.44 -7.94 -7.93
C SER A 564 110.72 -6.67 -7.46
N THR A 565 111.41 -5.53 -7.39
CA THR A 565 110.80 -4.24 -7.06
C THR A 565 109.84 -3.79 -8.15
N ARG A 566 110.17 -3.97 -9.44
CA ARG A 566 109.24 -3.70 -10.55
C ARG A 566 108.00 -4.60 -10.52
N VAL A 567 108.16 -5.89 -10.25
CA VAL A 567 107.04 -6.83 -10.10
C VAL A 567 106.17 -6.43 -8.92
N LYS A 568 106.75 -6.14 -7.75
CA LYS A 568 106.01 -5.63 -6.58
C LYS A 568 105.29 -4.32 -6.87
N THR A 569 105.93 -3.41 -7.60
CA THR A 569 105.31 -2.14 -8.01
C THR A 569 104.13 -2.36 -8.95
N LEU A 570 104.26 -3.30 -9.89
CA LEU A 570 103.17 -3.69 -10.79
C LEU A 570 102.05 -4.42 -10.04
N GLU A 571 102.35 -5.28 -9.07
CA GLU A 571 101.37 -5.94 -8.21
C GLU A 571 100.60 -4.92 -7.36
N VAL A 572 101.29 -3.96 -6.74
CA VAL A 572 100.65 -2.87 -5.97
C VAL A 572 99.75 -2.05 -6.89
N ARG A 573 100.20 -1.71 -8.11
CA ARG A 573 99.40 -0.95 -9.08
C ARG A 573 98.19 -1.75 -9.59
N LEU A 574 98.35 -3.04 -9.85
CA LEU A 574 97.27 -3.94 -10.25
C LEU A 574 96.24 -4.07 -9.14
N ASN A 575 96.68 -4.25 -7.90
CA ASN A 575 95.82 -4.34 -6.72
C ASN A 575 95.06 -3.02 -6.48
N ALA A 576 95.73 -1.87 -6.67
CA ALA A 576 95.08 -0.56 -6.60
C ALA A 576 94.02 -0.40 -7.70
N HIS A 577 94.30 -0.81 -8.94
CA HIS A 577 93.31 -0.80 -10.02
C HIS A 577 92.15 -1.78 -9.76
N LEU A 578 92.43 -2.96 -9.22
CA LEU A 578 91.40 -3.94 -8.87
C LEU A 578 90.47 -3.41 -7.78
N ALA A 579 91.03 -2.80 -6.74
CA ALA A 579 90.26 -2.13 -5.68
C ALA A 579 89.43 -0.98 -6.26
N GLN A 580 90.00 -0.16 -7.15
CA GLN A 580 89.26 0.91 -7.83
C GLN A 580 88.09 0.36 -8.65
N VAL A 581 88.32 -0.67 -9.48
CA VAL A 581 87.24 -1.29 -10.29
C VAL A 581 86.18 -1.93 -9.40
N GLN A 582 86.54 -2.48 -8.25
CA GLN A 582 85.58 -2.98 -7.26
C GLN A 582 84.73 -1.84 -6.68
N THR A 583 85.34 -0.71 -6.32
CA THR A 583 84.58 0.46 -5.84
C THR A 583 83.66 1.03 -6.92
N GLU A 584 84.13 1.15 -8.17
CA GLU A 584 83.29 1.62 -9.28
C GLU A 584 82.13 0.65 -9.57
N LYS A 585 82.37 -0.66 -9.45
CA LYS A 585 81.32 -1.68 -9.57
C LYS A 585 80.28 -1.54 -8.46
N GLU A 586 80.70 -1.33 -7.21
CA GLU A 586 79.80 -1.14 -6.07
C GLU A 586 78.99 0.15 -6.22
N ASP A 587 79.61 1.24 -6.67
CA ASP A 587 78.94 2.52 -6.95
C ASP A 587 77.89 2.40 -8.07
N VAL A 588 78.24 1.70 -9.17
CA VAL A 588 77.28 1.44 -10.26
C VAL A 588 76.14 0.54 -9.78
N ALA A 589 76.42 -0.47 -8.97
CA ALA A 589 75.39 -1.33 -8.39
C ALA A 589 74.45 -0.54 -7.46
N ALA A 590 74.98 0.35 -6.62
CA ALA A 590 74.18 1.22 -5.75
C ALA A 590 73.30 2.18 -6.56
N ARG A 591 73.84 2.77 -7.64
CA ARG A 591 73.06 3.62 -8.55
C ARG A 591 71.95 2.86 -9.28
N LEU A 592 72.24 1.65 -9.74
CA LEU A 592 71.28 0.80 -10.42
C LEU A 592 70.15 0.39 -9.47
N TYR A 593 70.48 -0.01 -8.24
CA TYR A 593 69.49 -0.31 -7.20
C TYR A 593 68.64 0.90 -6.83
N GLY A 594 69.26 2.09 -6.72
CA GLY A 594 68.53 3.35 -6.50
C GLY A 594 67.55 3.66 -7.64
N ALA A 595 67.96 3.44 -8.90
CA ALA A 595 67.09 3.63 -10.07
C ALA A 595 65.94 2.59 -10.13
N GLU A 596 66.20 1.34 -9.77
CA GLU A 596 65.18 0.29 -9.66
C GLU A 596 64.13 0.65 -8.62
N ASN A 597 64.53 1.13 -7.43
CA ASN A 597 63.60 1.57 -6.39
C ASN A 597 62.72 2.74 -6.83
N VAL A 598 63.27 3.71 -7.57
CA VAL A 598 62.48 4.83 -8.11
C VAL A 598 61.50 4.35 -9.17
N ARG A 599 61.93 3.44 -10.06
CA ARG A 599 61.04 2.83 -11.06
C ARG A 599 59.89 2.09 -10.38
N ASP A 600 60.18 1.26 -9.37
CA ASP A 600 59.16 0.47 -8.67
C ASP A 600 58.17 1.37 -7.94
N PHE A 601 58.64 2.46 -7.31
CA PHE A 601 57.78 3.49 -6.73
C PHE A 601 56.87 4.17 -7.77
N LEU A 602 57.40 4.53 -8.95
CA LEU A 602 56.61 5.15 -10.01
C LEU A 602 55.59 4.18 -10.61
N MET A 603 55.94 2.90 -10.74
CA MET A 603 55.02 1.86 -11.19
C MET A 603 53.89 1.64 -10.18
N GLU A 604 54.19 1.62 -8.89
CA GLU A 604 53.18 1.55 -7.82
C GLU A 604 52.25 2.78 -7.88
N LYS A 605 52.80 3.99 -8.05
CA LYS A 605 52.00 5.22 -8.20
C LYS A 605 51.14 5.24 -9.47
N LEU A 606 51.66 4.73 -10.59
CA LEU A 606 50.88 4.58 -11.82
C LEU A 606 49.72 3.61 -11.62
N LYS A 607 49.98 2.48 -10.94
CA LYS A 607 48.94 1.51 -10.61
C LYS A 607 47.87 2.09 -9.67
N ASP A 608 48.28 2.83 -8.63
CA ASP A 608 47.33 3.53 -7.74
C ASP A 608 46.43 4.50 -8.53
N LEU A 609 46.98 5.21 -9.52
CA LEU A 609 46.23 6.13 -10.37
C LEU A 609 45.31 5.40 -11.35
N GLU A 610 45.74 4.29 -11.93
CA GLU A 610 44.91 3.42 -12.77
C GLU A 610 43.73 2.85 -11.97
N ASP A 611 43.97 2.34 -10.75
CA ASP A 611 42.94 1.83 -9.86
C ASP A 611 41.97 2.96 -9.42
N THR A 612 42.51 4.15 -9.14
CA THR A 612 41.69 5.35 -8.84
C THR A 612 40.84 5.76 -10.04
N LEU A 613 41.38 5.70 -11.25
CA LEU A 613 40.64 6.01 -12.47
C LEU A 613 39.55 4.96 -12.73
N ALA A 614 39.86 3.68 -12.60
CA ALA A 614 38.90 2.58 -12.77
C ALA A 614 37.75 2.65 -11.75
N THR A 615 38.06 2.94 -10.49
CA THR A 615 37.04 3.16 -9.45
C THR A 615 36.21 4.42 -9.72
N SER A 616 36.83 5.50 -10.25
CA SER A 616 36.08 6.69 -10.65
C SER A 616 35.10 6.41 -11.81
N MET A 617 35.52 5.66 -12.82
CA MET A 617 34.70 5.30 -13.98
C MET A 617 33.54 4.38 -13.61
N THR A 618 33.77 3.41 -12.73
CA THR A 618 32.70 2.52 -12.24
C THR A 618 31.71 3.28 -11.37
N ASN A 619 32.16 4.23 -10.55
CA ASN A 619 31.28 5.09 -9.75
C ASN A 619 30.47 6.04 -10.62
N THR A 620 31.02 6.58 -11.71
CA THR A 620 30.26 7.41 -12.66
C THR A 620 29.22 6.56 -13.39
N ALA A 621 29.57 5.35 -13.84
CA ALA A 621 28.62 4.44 -14.48
C ALA A 621 27.43 4.09 -13.56
N LYS A 622 27.69 3.80 -12.28
CA LYS A 622 26.62 3.56 -11.28
C LYS A 622 25.74 4.78 -11.06
N LYS A 623 26.32 5.99 -11.06
CA LYS A 623 25.53 7.24 -10.94
C LYS A 623 24.66 7.47 -12.17
N ASP A 624 25.17 7.17 -13.36
CA ASP A 624 24.40 7.30 -14.60
C ASP A 624 23.25 6.28 -14.67
N GLU A 625 23.47 5.06 -14.19
CA GLU A 625 22.44 4.02 -14.03
C GLU A 625 21.39 4.44 -13.00
N GLN A 626 21.81 4.94 -11.84
CA GLN A 626 20.89 5.50 -10.84
C GLN A 626 20.07 6.66 -11.42
N ALA A 627 20.70 7.58 -12.16
CA ALA A 627 20.01 8.69 -12.81
C ALA A 627 19.06 8.23 -13.93
N ALA A 628 19.27 7.05 -14.52
CA ALA A 628 18.32 6.44 -15.45
C ALA A 628 17.10 5.90 -14.70
N LEU A 629 17.32 5.15 -13.60
CA LEU A 629 16.24 4.66 -12.74
C LEU A 629 15.41 5.80 -12.14
N ASP A 630 16.06 6.87 -11.67
CA ASP A 630 15.35 8.04 -11.13
C ASP A 630 14.44 8.69 -12.19
N ARG A 631 14.88 8.73 -13.46
CA ARG A 631 14.07 9.23 -14.57
C ARG A 631 12.87 8.33 -14.87
N GLU A 632 13.03 7.02 -14.77
CA GLU A 632 11.92 6.06 -14.93
C GLU A 632 10.92 6.18 -13.77
N ILE A 633 11.39 6.30 -12.54
CA ILE A 633 10.55 6.50 -11.36
C ILE A 633 9.76 7.81 -11.47
N ILE A 634 10.42 8.91 -11.84
CA ILE A 634 9.74 10.20 -12.06
C ILE A 634 8.69 10.06 -13.17
N GLY A 635 9.03 9.43 -14.30
CA GLY A 635 8.08 9.20 -15.39
C GLY A 635 6.86 8.36 -14.98
N PHE A 636 7.06 7.33 -14.14
CA PHE A 636 5.97 6.53 -13.58
C PHE A 636 5.09 7.35 -12.64
N LEU A 637 5.69 8.14 -11.74
CA LEU A 637 4.96 8.99 -10.80
C LEU A 637 4.16 10.08 -11.52
N ASP A 638 4.71 10.69 -12.57
CA ASP A 638 4.00 11.67 -13.40
C ASP A 638 2.81 11.03 -14.12
N ALA A 639 2.99 9.84 -14.71
CA ALA A 639 1.92 9.11 -15.37
C ALA A 639 0.79 8.73 -14.40
N LYS A 640 1.14 8.25 -13.20
CA LYS A 640 0.15 7.93 -12.16
C LYS A 640 -0.56 9.17 -11.62
N THR A 641 0.15 10.27 -11.46
CA THR A 641 -0.45 11.54 -11.07
C THR A 641 -1.47 12.00 -12.12
N GLN A 642 -1.14 11.90 -13.40
CA GLN A 642 -2.06 12.23 -14.49
C GLN A 642 -3.30 11.32 -14.53
N GLU A 643 -3.15 10.02 -14.25
CA GLU A 643 -4.26 9.07 -14.12
C GLU A 643 -5.20 9.47 -12.97
N TYR A 644 -4.65 9.82 -11.80
CA TYR A 644 -5.46 10.30 -10.67
C TYR A 644 -6.13 11.65 -10.95
N GLU A 645 -5.47 12.57 -11.65
CA GLU A 645 -6.08 13.83 -12.07
C GLU A 645 -7.23 13.60 -13.06
N ALA A 646 -7.12 12.60 -13.94
CA ALA A 646 -8.18 12.24 -14.88
C ALA A 646 -9.40 11.64 -14.16
N THR A 647 -9.18 10.70 -13.23
CA THR A 647 -10.28 10.12 -12.44
C THR A 647 -10.96 11.15 -11.54
N LEU A 648 -10.20 12.08 -10.94
CA LEU A 648 -10.77 13.19 -10.17
C LEU A 648 -11.65 14.10 -11.04
N LYS A 649 -11.24 14.37 -12.29
CA LYS A 649 -12.08 15.14 -13.22
C LYS A 649 -13.36 14.40 -13.57
N GLU A 650 -13.29 13.09 -13.80
CA GLU A 650 -14.47 12.27 -14.07
C GLU A 650 -15.46 12.29 -12.90
N TYR A 651 -14.99 12.11 -11.66
CA TYR A 651 -15.83 12.22 -10.47
C TYR A 651 -16.42 13.62 -10.29
N ALA A 652 -15.68 14.68 -10.67
CA ALA A 652 -16.24 16.03 -10.66
C ALA A 652 -17.39 16.17 -11.66
N HIS A 653 -17.24 15.66 -12.89
CA HIS A 653 -18.30 15.69 -13.90
C HIS A 653 -19.53 14.87 -13.48
N GLN A 654 -19.33 13.69 -12.87
CA GLN A 654 -20.43 12.88 -12.34
C GLN A 654 -21.17 13.60 -11.22
N ASN A 655 -20.45 14.24 -10.29
CA ASN A 655 -21.08 15.03 -9.22
C ASN A 655 -21.87 16.22 -9.77
N ASP A 656 -21.34 16.92 -10.77
CA ASP A 656 -22.05 18.02 -11.42
C ASP A 656 -23.31 17.51 -12.14
N GLY A 657 -23.26 16.36 -12.80
CA GLY A 657 -24.43 15.68 -13.37
C GLY A 657 -25.51 15.35 -12.33
N LEU A 658 -25.11 14.71 -11.23
CA LEU A 658 -26.03 14.38 -10.12
C LEU A 658 -26.63 15.64 -9.48
N ARG A 659 -25.86 16.73 -9.37
CA ARG A 659 -26.37 18.02 -8.87
C ARG A 659 -27.43 18.63 -9.77
N VAL A 660 -27.24 18.55 -11.08
CA VAL A 660 -28.25 18.99 -12.05
C VAL A 660 -29.51 18.13 -11.95
N GLU A 661 -29.36 16.81 -11.86
CA GLU A 661 -30.49 15.88 -11.71
C GLU A 661 -31.28 16.12 -10.41
N ILE A 662 -30.59 16.31 -9.28
CA ILE A 662 -31.24 16.66 -8.00
C ILE A 662 -32.00 17.98 -8.13
N SER A 663 -31.42 18.99 -8.78
CA SER A 663 -32.07 20.29 -8.97
C SER A 663 -33.33 20.15 -9.84
N HIS A 664 -33.25 19.37 -10.91
CA HIS A 664 -34.40 19.06 -11.77
C HIS A 664 -35.51 18.34 -10.99
N LEU A 665 -35.18 17.30 -10.21
CA LEU A 665 -36.15 16.58 -9.40
C LEU A 665 -36.81 17.48 -8.34
N GLN A 666 -36.07 18.43 -7.78
CA GLN A 666 -36.63 19.44 -6.86
C GLN A 666 -37.63 20.37 -7.57
N GLU A 667 -37.33 20.83 -8.78
CA GLU A 667 -38.26 21.65 -9.58
C GLU A 667 -39.52 20.85 -9.97
N GLU A 668 -39.38 19.59 -10.36
CA GLU A 668 -40.52 18.71 -10.60
C GLU A 668 -41.37 18.49 -9.35
N HIS A 669 -40.73 18.23 -8.20
CA HIS A 669 -41.46 18.08 -6.95
C HIS A 669 -42.19 19.37 -6.56
N ALA A 670 -41.54 20.53 -6.71
CA ALA A 670 -42.14 21.83 -6.42
C ALA A 670 -43.36 22.10 -7.32
N SER A 671 -43.28 21.79 -8.62
CA SER A 671 -44.42 21.93 -9.53
C SER A 671 -45.57 20.97 -9.19
N LYS A 672 -45.27 19.68 -8.90
CA LYS A 672 -46.27 18.70 -8.44
C LYS A 672 -46.94 19.14 -7.13
N THR A 673 -46.17 19.66 -6.17
CA THR A 673 -46.70 20.19 -4.91
C THR A 673 -47.61 21.39 -5.16
N THR A 674 -47.26 22.29 -6.08
CA THR A 674 -48.10 23.44 -6.45
C THR A 674 -49.45 22.97 -7.02
N ILE A 675 -49.44 22.02 -7.96
CA ILE A 675 -50.66 21.46 -8.55
C ILE A 675 -51.56 20.81 -7.48
N VAL A 676 -50.99 20.04 -6.56
CA VAL A 676 -51.74 19.41 -5.47
C VAL A 676 -52.33 20.47 -4.53
N GLN A 677 -51.58 21.53 -4.23
CA GLN A 677 -52.05 22.65 -3.41
C GLN A 677 -53.24 23.35 -4.07
N ASP A 678 -53.15 23.68 -5.36
CA ASP A 678 -54.23 24.30 -6.13
C ASP A 678 -55.48 23.40 -6.15
N MET A 679 -55.32 22.09 -6.34
CA MET A 679 -56.42 21.12 -6.31
C MET A 679 -57.08 21.06 -4.93
N VAL A 680 -56.31 21.08 -3.85
CA VAL A 680 -56.84 21.10 -2.47
C VAL A 680 -57.61 22.41 -2.22
N GLU A 681 -57.13 23.53 -2.73
CA GLU A 681 -57.81 24.83 -2.62
C GLU A 681 -59.15 24.82 -3.37
N LEU A 682 -59.17 24.35 -4.62
CA LEU A 682 -60.40 24.19 -5.42
C LEU A 682 -61.42 23.29 -4.72
N LEU A 683 -61.02 22.11 -4.26
CA LEU A 683 -61.91 21.19 -3.53
C LEU A 683 -62.43 21.81 -2.22
N THR A 684 -61.61 22.64 -1.57
CA THR A 684 -62.01 23.35 -0.34
C THR A 684 -63.05 24.43 -0.64
N GLU A 685 -62.95 25.13 -1.77
CA GLU A 685 -63.95 26.09 -2.24
C GLU A 685 -65.25 25.41 -2.64
N GLU A 686 -65.20 24.35 -3.44
CA GLU A 686 -66.38 23.56 -3.83
C GLU A 686 -67.12 23.03 -2.59
N LYS A 687 -66.39 22.53 -1.59
CA LYS A 687 -66.98 22.10 -0.32
C LYS A 687 -67.71 23.23 0.40
N LYS A 688 -67.14 24.44 0.44
CA LYS A 688 -67.78 25.60 1.08
C LYS A 688 -69.08 25.97 0.35
N ASP A 689 -69.08 25.93 -0.98
CA ASP A 689 -70.26 26.22 -1.79
C ASP A 689 -71.37 25.19 -1.58
N LEU A 690 -71.02 23.90 -1.54
CA LEU A 690 -71.95 22.82 -1.21
C LEU A 690 -72.52 22.98 0.20
N ASP A 691 -71.72 23.36 1.19
CA ASP A 691 -72.19 23.64 2.55
C ASP A 691 -73.19 24.81 2.57
N VAL A 692 -72.95 25.86 1.77
CA VAL A 692 -73.89 26.99 1.61
C VAL A 692 -75.19 26.55 0.96
N GLN A 693 -75.12 25.73 -0.10
CA GLN A 693 -76.29 25.16 -0.77
C GLN A 693 -77.10 24.25 0.17
N LEU A 694 -76.45 23.37 0.93
CA LEU A 694 -77.12 22.51 1.91
C LEU A 694 -77.81 23.33 3.01
N ARG A 695 -77.16 24.40 3.50
CA ARG A 695 -77.77 25.33 4.47
C ARG A 695 -78.98 26.04 3.88
N SER A 696 -78.93 26.44 2.61
CA SER A 696 -80.06 27.12 1.94
C SER A 696 -81.23 26.16 1.72
N GLN A 697 -80.98 24.95 1.23
CA GLN A 697 -81.99 23.89 1.08
C GLN A 697 -82.62 23.52 2.43
N ARG A 698 -81.81 23.37 3.48
CA ARG A 698 -82.33 23.12 4.84
C ARG A 698 -83.25 24.24 5.32
N LYS A 699 -82.94 25.50 5.03
CA LYS A 699 -83.83 26.64 5.35
C LYS A 699 -85.15 26.56 4.59
N VAL A 700 -85.13 26.19 3.30
CA VAL A 700 -86.34 26.00 2.49
C VAL A 700 -87.21 24.87 3.05
N LEU A 701 -86.63 23.69 3.30
CA LEU A 701 -87.34 22.55 3.87
C LEU A 701 -87.93 22.86 5.25
N VAL A 702 -87.21 23.59 6.11
CA VAL A 702 -87.73 24.02 7.42
C VAL A 702 -88.94 24.95 7.26
N ARG A 703 -88.92 25.86 6.27
CA ARG A 703 -90.07 26.72 5.96
C ARG A 703 -91.27 25.90 5.48
N GLU A 704 -91.05 24.96 4.56
CA GLU A 704 -92.10 24.09 4.02
C GLU A 704 -92.72 23.21 5.11
N VAL A 705 -91.90 22.56 5.96
CA VAL A 705 -92.40 21.79 7.10
C VAL A 705 -93.19 22.68 8.07
N LYS A 706 -92.78 23.93 8.30
CA LYS A 706 -93.54 24.87 9.14
C LYS A 706 -94.89 25.22 8.52
N VAL A 707 -94.95 25.45 7.20
CA VAL A 707 -96.20 25.69 6.47
C VAL A 707 -97.12 24.47 6.53
N LEU A 708 -96.60 23.27 6.25
CA LEU A 708 -97.37 22.02 6.30
C LEU A 708 -97.89 21.73 7.72
N ARG A 709 -97.12 22.05 8.77
CA ARG A 709 -97.59 21.94 10.16
C ARG A 709 -98.73 22.93 10.46
N ALA A 710 -98.62 24.17 10.00
CA ALA A 710 -99.68 25.17 10.15
C ALA A 710 -100.96 24.76 9.41
N GLN A 711 -100.85 24.26 8.18
CA GLN A 711 -101.97 23.72 7.39
C GLN A 711 -102.62 22.52 8.08
N ASN A 712 -101.82 21.57 8.57
CA ASN A 712 -102.35 20.44 9.34
C ASN A 712 -103.10 20.89 10.60
N GLN A 713 -102.58 21.89 11.32
CA GLN A 713 -103.25 22.45 12.49
C GLN A 713 -104.59 23.12 12.11
N GLN A 714 -104.63 23.86 11.00
CA GLN A 714 -105.87 24.43 10.47
C GLN A 714 -106.89 23.34 10.13
N LEU A 715 -106.49 22.29 9.41
CA LEU A 715 -107.36 21.15 9.07
C LEU A 715 -107.89 20.43 10.32
N VAL A 716 -107.09 20.33 11.39
CA VAL A 716 -107.53 19.80 12.69
C VAL A 716 -108.62 20.69 13.30
N THR A 717 -108.43 22.01 13.30
CA THR A 717 -109.45 22.94 13.82
C THR A 717 -110.74 22.93 13.01
N GLU A 718 -110.66 22.85 11.68
CA GLU A 718 -111.83 22.71 10.79
C GLU A 718 -112.56 21.38 11.06
N LYS A 719 -111.81 20.28 11.19
CA LYS A 719 -112.35 18.97 11.57
C LYS A 719 -113.09 19.06 12.90
N ASP A 720 -112.50 19.64 13.94
CA ASP A 720 -113.13 19.78 15.26
C ASP A 720 -114.39 20.66 15.21
N HIS A 721 -114.38 21.70 14.36
CA HIS A 721 -115.55 22.52 14.07
C HIS A 721 -116.69 21.69 13.44
N TYR A 722 -116.39 20.91 12.39
CA TYR A 722 -117.37 20.01 11.77
C TYR A 722 -117.88 18.94 12.73
N PHE A 723 -117.03 18.38 13.59
CA PHE A 723 -117.48 17.46 14.65
C PHE A 723 -118.42 18.12 15.64
N THR A 724 -118.18 19.39 15.98
CA THR A 724 -119.07 20.17 16.85
C THR A 724 -120.41 20.43 16.19
N GLN A 725 -120.42 20.85 14.92
CA GLN A 725 -121.64 21.00 14.11
C GLN A 725 -122.42 19.69 14.02
N LEU A 726 -121.74 18.57 13.74
CA LEU A 726 -122.35 17.24 13.70
C LEU A 726 -122.97 16.85 15.05
N LYS A 727 -122.30 17.17 16.17
CA LYS A 727 -122.82 16.93 17.52
C LYS A 727 -124.05 17.78 17.82
N GLN A 728 -124.09 19.03 17.36
CA GLN A 728 -125.27 19.90 17.47
C GLN A 728 -126.43 19.37 16.62
N LEU A 729 -126.20 18.99 15.37
CA LEU A 729 -127.19 18.36 14.50
C LEU A 729 -127.76 17.07 15.10
N LYS A 730 -126.90 16.20 15.66
CA LYS A 730 -127.35 14.99 16.36
C LYS A 730 -128.26 15.31 17.55
N ARG A 731 -127.94 16.33 18.36
CA ARG A 731 -128.80 16.78 19.46
C ARG A 731 -130.12 17.36 18.96
N ALA A 732 -130.09 18.14 17.89
CA ALA A 732 -131.30 18.69 17.28
C ALA A 732 -132.20 17.58 16.73
N LEU A 733 -131.63 16.55 16.09
CA LEU A 733 -132.36 15.37 15.64
C LEU A 733 -132.94 14.57 16.82
N GLN A 734 -132.18 14.36 17.89
CA GLN A 734 -132.68 13.71 19.11
C GLN A 734 -133.86 14.48 19.74
N HIS A 735 -133.78 15.81 19.80
CA HIS A 735 -134.89 16.64 20.28
C HIS A 735 -136.12 16.57 19.36
N LEU A 736 -135.94 16.41 18.05
CA LEU A 736 -137.06 16.18 17.12
C LEU A 736 -137.67 14.78 17.31
N ASP A 737 -136.85 13.76 17.57
CA ASP A 737 -137.33 12.40 17.88
C ASP A 737 -138.09 12.36 19.23
N GLU A 738 -137.73 13.19 20.21
CA GLU A 738 -138.46 13.31 21.49
C GLU A 738 -139.81 14.05 21.37
N LEU A 739 -140.03 14.81 20.29
CA LEU A 739 -141.27 15.55 20.03
C LEU A 739 -142.30 14.76 19.19
N ASN A 740 -141.88 13.66 18.56
CA ASN A 740 -142.75 12.71 17.85
C ASN A 740 -143.12 11.54 18.76
#